data_AF-A0A429EG88-F1
#
_entry.id   AF-A0A429EG88-F1
#
_cell.length_a   1.000
_cell.length_b   1.000
_cell.length_c   1.000
_cell.angle_alpha   90.00
_cell.angle_beta   90.00
_cell.angle_gamma   90.00
#
_symmetry.space_group_name_H-M   'P 1'
#
loop_
_entity.id
_entity.type
_entity.pdbx_description
1 polymer ?
#
loop_
_entity_poly.entity_id
_entity_poly.type
_entity_poly.pdbx_seq_one_letter_code
_entity_poly.pdbx_strand_id
1 'polypeptide(L)'
;MTTSSATEVSDASRLRHQLVQQLHAHDHIRSAAVEHAFRTVPRHVFAPEVPLSVSYANDIVPTRHRDDGTITSSVSAPWVQAEMLEAARIRPGHRVLEIGSGGYNAALIAELTGPTGHVTTLDIDPVVTDRAVRFLPEAGYSQVSVVTADAERLPREVVPEGGFDAIVVTVDTWDLPWIDALADGGRLVAPLRLHGYHWAIGFTKKKGALHSDEPLVVCGFVAMQGDGAWNPDRRTVRGTGVHLSWEDGTPLSVNQLAPALTSEPTVIRTGVTVGGKEPFDLLMLYLAGALPGFCRLEVDPDGHHQVLSPPPPHWPAAAIVRGTSLARLAHERITDGDDGKGRYEFVVHGYGDHGHLVAREMAEQVEIWQRNHRGARCPLITARPAADHAPAGPDHAPHAFAKKHTRITVDWPVLSVSTAREPETANASALIYNDRGEYLLHLRDYFPGQIWEPGMWSLLGGGREPQDATLEHTVRRELAEEAGLDLADLTPFATEYATDDAGATVPISIYAGRWNGDARDLRLTEGVMLAWFPPDDLHRLRIADTTSDLVRRHAAGLPAAQSGHAGEEERRASPRGTVLNVIGVHLYLERPDGTVLLGLRHPSSVFAPSTWHALAGHCEQENAIACLIREAREEAGLRIERQDVELVHVVHHIDRAGDRPRMGLFFRARSWSGEPELREPDKCTQWKFWDPAALPDDLVPYTRIAIEGIKNGALYSETGWPA
;
A
#
# COMPACT_ATOMS: atom_id res chain seq x y z
N MET A 1 32.27 25.03 -33.64
CA MET A 1 31.59 23.94 -34.36
C MET A 1 32.56 22.78 -34.49
N THR A 2 32.49 21.83 -33.56
CA THR A 2 33.18 20.54 -33.65
C THR A 2 32.16 19.54 -34.19
N THR A 3 32.38 19.04 -35.41
CA THR A 3 31.60 17.93 -35.97
C THR A 3 31.82 16.70 -35.10
N SER A 4 30.79 16.28 -34.34
CA SER A 4 30.83 15.05 -33.53
C SER A 4 31.09 13.85 -34.44
N SER A 5 31.92 12.91 -33.98
CA SER A 5 32.30 11.75 -34.80
C SER A 5 31.11 10.80 -34.98
N ALA A 6 31.07 10.04 -36.09
CA ALA A 6 29.99 9.06 -36.33
C ALA A 6 29.85 8.02 -35.18
N THR A 7 30.94 7.74 -34.47
CA THR A 7 30.99 6.86 -33.29
C THR A 7 30.32 7.49 -32.06
N GLU A 8 30.53 8.78 -31.80
CA GLU A 8 29.88 9.48 -30.69
C GLU A 8 28.37 9.59 -30.89
N VAL A 9 27.92 9.82 -32.13
CA VAL A 9 26.48 9.89 -32.47
C VAL A 9 25.80 8.53 -32.27
N SER A 10 26.47 7.43 -32.63
CA SER A 10 25.94 6.08 -32.41
C SER A 10 25.90 5.70 -30.92
N ASP A 11 26.90 6.09 -30.14
CA ASP A 11 26.94 5.89 -28.69
C ASP A 11 25.88 6.70 -27.94
N ALA A 12 25.71 7.98 -28.29
CA ALA A 12 24.68 8.84 -27.69
C ALA A 12 23.27 8.30 -27.97
N SER A 13 23.03 7.79 -29.18
CA SER A 13 21.76 7.16 -29.54
C SER A 13 21.51 5.90 -28.72
N ARG A 14 22.52 5.03 -28.60
CA ARG A 14 22.44 3.80 -27.80
C ARG A 14 22.14 4.09 -26.32
N LEU A 15 22.88 5.01 -25.70
CA LEU A 15 22.68 5.37 -24.29
C LEU A 15 21.30 5.98 -24.03
N ARG A 16 20.80 6.82 -24.95
CA ARG A 16 19.43 7.35 -24.88
C ARG A 16 18.39 6.24 -24.89
N HIS A 17 18.52 5.26 -25.79
CA HIS A 17 17.57 4.14 -25.86
C HIS A 17 17.61 3.30 -24.58
N GLN A 18 18.80 3.08 -24.00
CA GLN A 18 18.97 2.38 -22.73
C GLN A 18 18.31 3.12 -21.56
N LEU A 19 18.50 4.45 -21.48
CA LEU A 19 17.83 5.26 -20.48
C LEU A 19 16.30 5.13 -20.58
N VAL A 20 15.73 5.26 -21.78
CA VAL A 20 14.27 5.11 -21.98
C VAL A 20 13.77 3.73 -21.58
N GLN A 21 14.51 2.66 -21.91
CA GLN A 21 14.18 1.30 -21.48
C GLN A 21 14.19 1.16 -19.95
N GLN A 22 15.16 1.78 -19.27
CA GLN A 22 15.20 1.80 -17.80
C GLN A 22 14.01 2.53 -17.20
N LEU A 23 13.65 3.70 -17.74
CA LEU A 23 12.50 4.48 -17.27
C LEU A 23 11.17 3.74 -17.48
N HIS A 24 11.00 3.07 -18.61
CA HIS A 24 9.82 2.24 -18.89
C HIS A 24 9.76 1.00 -17.96
N ALA A 25 10.89 0.35 -17.68
CA ALA A 25 10.92 -0.83 -16.81
C ALA A 25 10.52 -0.53 -15.35
N HIS A 26 10.63 0.74 -14.93
CA HIS A 26 10.24 1.21 -13.59
C HIS A 26 8.94 2.04 -13.61
N ASP A 27 8.18 1.99 -14.70
CA ASP A 27 6.88 2.66 -14.87
C ASP A 27 6.91 4.20 -14.78
N HIS A 28 8.08 4.83 -14.96
CA HIS A 28 8.21 6.29 -14.99
C HIS A 28 7.74 6.90 -16.32
N ILE A 29 7.90 6.16 -17.43
CA ILE A 29 7.33 6.49 -18.74
C ILE A 29 6.17 5.52 -18.98
N ARG A 30 4.97 6.08 -19.17
CA ARG A 30 3.69 5.38 -19.25
C ARG A 30 2.96 5.63 -20.56
N SER A 31 3.27 6.73 -21.24
CA SER A 31 2.65 7.11 -22.52
C SER A 31 3.64 7.11 -23.67
N ALA A 32 3.14 6.73 -24.86
CA ALA A 32 3.92 6.74 -26.09
C ALA A 32 4.42 8.15 -26.46
N ALA A 33 3.70 9.20 -26.06
CA ALA A 33 4.08 10.58 -26.33
C ALA A 33 5.33 10.99 -25.51
N VAL A 34 5.35 10.69 -24.20
CA VAL A 34 6.51 10.95 -23.34
C VAL A 34 7.69 10.07 -23.77
N GLU A 35 7.45 8.79 -24.08
CA GLU A 35 8.50 7.92 -24.62
C GLU A 35 9.13 8.50 -25.89
N HIS A 36 8.30 8.96 -26.83
CA HIS A 36 8.76 9.60 -28.06
C HIS A 36 9.63 10.82 -27.77
N ALA A 37 9.18 11.74 -26.93
CA ALA A 37 9.95 12.92 -26.55
C ALA A 37 11.34 12.57 -26.00
N PHE A 38 11.41 11.60 -25.07
CA PHE A 38 12.70 11.17 -24.50
C PHE A 38 13.60 10.45 -25.51
N ARG A 39 13.04 9.73 -26.49
CA ARG A 39 13.82 9.13 -27.58
C ARG A 39 14.33 10.16 -28.58
N THR A 40 13.62 11.29 -28.76
CA THR A 40 13.96 12.33 -29.72
C THR A 40 14.97 13.33 -29.17
N VAL A 41 14.74 13.88 -27.97
CA VAL A 41 15.53 15.01 -27.46
C VAL A 41 16.95 14.57 -27.02
N PRO A 42 18.02 15.19 -27.55
CA PRO A 42 19.40 14.86 -27.20
C PRO A 42 19.83 15.46 -25.86
N ARG A 43 19.56 14.76 -24.74
CA ARG A 43 19.91 15.21 -23.37
C ARG A 43 21.34 15.74 -23.22
N HIS A 44 22.31 15.05 -23.83
CA HIS A 44 23.73 15.43 -23.81
C HIS A 44 24.06 16.81 -24.41
N VAL A 45 23.22 17.35 -25.31
CA VAL A 45 23.42 18.70 -25.88
C VAL A 45 23.26 19.79 -24.81
N PHE A 46 22.46 19.53 -23.77
CA PHE A 46 22.21 20.47 -22.67
C PHE A 46 23.20 20.31 -21.50
N ALA A 47 24.08 19.31 -21.58
CA ALA A 47 25.12 19.01 -20.60
C ALA A 47 26.47 18.69 -21.26
N PRO A 48 27.01 19.56 -22.13
CA PRO A 48 28.23 19.29 -22.89
C PRO A 48 29.49 19.19 -22.02
N GLU A 49 29.42 19.63 -20.75
CA GLU A 49 30.53 19.63 -19.82
C GLU A 49 30.84 18.25 -19.23
N VAL A 50 29.93 17.29 -19.36
CA VAL A 50 30.08 15.94 -18.79
C VAL A 50 30.10 14.85 -19.86
N PRO A 51 30.70 13.68 -19.60
CA PRO A 51 30.66 12.56 -20.54
C PRO A 51 29.24 12.10 -20.87
N LEU A 52 29.04 11.49 -22.05
CA LEU A 52 27.75 10.96 -22.49
C LEU A 52 27.13 9.99 -21.47
N SER A 53 27.96 9.15 -20.82
CA SER A 53 27.50 8.20 -19.80
C SER A 53 26.88 8.90 -18.59
N VAL A 54 27.40 10.06 -18.19
CA VAL A 54 26.85 10.88 -17.10
C VAL A 54 25.60 11.61 -17.57
N SER A 55 25.60 12.16 -18.78
CA SER A 55 24.42 12.82 -19.36
C SER A 55 23.19 11.92 -19.44
N TYR A 56 23.38 10.62 -19.69
CA TYR A 56 22.30 9.63 -19.80
C TYR A 56 22.15 8.73 -18.56
N ALA A 57 22.87 9.01 -17.46
CA ALA A 57 22.58 8.38 -16.18
C ALA A 57 21.20 8.81 -15.67
N ASN A 58 20.52 7.94 -14.92
CA ASN A 58 19.27 8.29 -14.26
C ASN A 58 19.51 9.13 -12.99
N ASP A 59 20.23 10.24 -13.13
CA ASP A 59 20.68 11.12 -12.06
C ASP A 59 20.74 12.58 -12.56
N ILE A 60 20.90 13.52 -11.64
CA ILE A 60 21.07 14.94 -11.97
C ILE A 60 22.43 15.20 -12.63
N VAL A 61 22.48 16.26 -13.44
CA VAL A 61 23.75 16.85 -13.88
C VAL A 61 23.81 18.31 -13.39
N PRO A 62 24.62 18.61 -12.36
CA PRO A 62 24.79 19.98 -11.88
C PRO A 62 25.35 20.88 -12.98
N THR A 63 24.72 22.03 -13.21
CA THR A 63 25.10 22.98 -14.27
C THR A 63 25.54 24.33 -13.70
N ARG A 64 25.14 24.66 -12.48
CA ARG A 64 25.55 25.87 -11.79
C ARG A 64 25.69 25.67 -10.29
N HIS A 65 26.73 26.29 -9.73
CA HIS A 65 27.00 26.32 -8.30
C HIS A 65 27.14 27.77 -7.84
N ARG A 66 26.79 28.03 -6.59
CA ARG A 66 27.21 29.23 -5.86
C ARG A 66 28.66 29.06 -5.37
N ASP A 67 29.29 30.16 -4.99
CA ASP A 67 30.66 30.20 -4.44
C ASP A 67 30.85 29.29 -3.21
N ASP A 68 29.80 29.03 -2.44
CA ASP A 68 29.82 28.13 -1.28
C ASP A 68 29.69 26.63 -1.64
N GLY A 69 29.63 26.30 -2.94
CA GLY A 69 29.49 24.95 -3.47
C GLY A 69 28.04 24.46 -3.59
N THR A 70 27.04 25.26 -3.19
CA THR A 70 25.62 24.89 -3.32
C THR A 70 25.21 24.82 -4.79
N ILE A 71 24.58 23.72 -5.21
CA ILE A 71 24.01 23.59 -6.56
C ILE A 71 22.78 24.50 -6.68
N THR A 72 22.79 25.42 -7.64
CA THR A 72 21.68 26.35 -7.89
C THR A 72 20.95 26.07 -9.20
N SER A 73 21.52 25.24 -10.07
CA SER A 73 20.86 24.73 -11.27
C SER A 73 21.44 23.36 -11.66
N SER A 74 20.60 22.50 -12.20
CA SER A 74 20.96 21.18 -12.70
C SER A 74 20.01 20.74 -13.81
N VAL A 75 20.49 19.93 -14.74
CA VAL A 75 19.59 19.11 -15.56
C VAL A 75 19.02 18.04 -14.63
N SER A 76 17.70 18.10 -14.37
CA SER A 76 17.01 17.20 -13.44
C SER A 76 17.15 15.73 -13.85
N ALA A 77 17.05 14.81 -12.90
CA ALA A 77 17.12 13.39 -13.17
C ALA A 77 16.02 12.96 -14.17
N PRO A 78 16.31 12.07 -15.14
CA PRO A 78 15.34 11.66 -16.15
C PRO A 78 14.02 11.10 -15.58
N TRP A 79 14.08 10.31 -14.50
CA TRP A 79 12.89 9.71 -13.90
C TRP A 79 11.87 10.75 -13.42
N VAL A 80 12.32 11.80 -12.71
CA VAL A 80 11.41 12.81 -12.18
C VAL A 80 10.84 13.70 -13.28
N GLN A 81 11.62 13.97 -14.34
CA GLN A 81 11.13 14.68 -15.52
C GLN A 81 10.05 13.87 -16.25
N ALA A 82 10.24 12.55 -16.40
CA ALA A 82 9.23 11.68 -16.98
C ALA A 82 7.93 11.69 -16.18
N GLU A 83 8.01 11.48 -14.86
CA GLU A 83 6.83 11.53 -13.97
C GLU A 83 6.07 12.84 -14.05
N MET A 84 6.78 13.97 -14.05
CA MET A 84 6.17 15.29 -14.13
C MET A 84 5.55 15.57 -15.50
N LEU A 85 6.14 15.09 -16.59
CA LEU A 85 5.59 15.24 -17.94
C LEU A 85 4.35 14.36 -18.15
N GLU A 86 4.32 13.15 -17.59
CA GLU A 86 3.11 12.32 -17.55
C GLU A 86 1.99 13.03 -16.78
N ALA A 87 2.30 13.57 -15.59
CA ALA A 87 1.35 14.33 -14.78
C ALA A 87 0.87 15.62 -15.46
N ALA A 88 1.70 16.23 -16.30
CA ALA A 88 1.36 17.45 -17.03
C ALA A 88 0.33 17.22 -18.15
N ARG A 89 0.21 15.98 -18.64
CA ARG A 89 -0.75 15.56 -19.69
C ARG A 89 -0.78 16.53 -20.88
N ILE A 90 0.40 16.96 -21.31
CA ILE A 90 0.57 17.91 -22.42
C ILE A 90 0.07 17.27 -23.71
N ARG A 91 -0.66 18.04 -24.52
CA ARG A 91 -1.20 17.58 -25.81
C ARG A 91 -0.71 18.48 -26.94
N PRO A 92 -0.75 17.99 -28.19
CA PRO A 92 -0.47 18.83 -29.35
C PRO A 92 -1.31 20.11 -29.36
N GLY A 93 -0.70 21.24 -29.65
CA GLY A 93 -1.35 22.55 -29.68
C GLY A 93 -1.38 23.31 -28.35
N HIS A 94 -1.00 22.68 -27.23
CA HIS A 94 -0.97 23.35 -25.93
C HIS A 94 0.08 24.47 -25.86
N ARG A 95 -0.26 25.51 -25.11
CA ARG A 95 0.67 26.58 -24.68
C ARG A 95 1.17 26.23 -23.28
N VAL A 96 2.47 25.99 -23.16
CA VAL A 96 3.07 25.49 -21.92
C VAL A 96 4.10 26.48 -21.39
N LEU A 97 4.04 26.75 -20.09
CA LEU A 97 5.07 27.48 -19.35
C LEU A 97 5.92 26.49 -18.57
N GLU A 98 7.24 26.58 -18.70
CA GLU A 98 8.20 25.98 -17.78
C GLU A 98 8.77 27.06 -16.86
N ILE A 99 8.82 26.79 -15.55
CA ILE A 99 9.43 27.64 -14.53
C ILE A 99 10.64 26.92 -13.92
N GLY A 100 11.82 27.50 -14.04
CA GLY A 100 13.09 26.82 -13.84
C GLY A 100 13.59 26.27 -15.17
N SER A 101 14.58 26.93 -15.76
CA SER A 101 15.06 26.58 -17.11
C SER A 101 16.33 25.74 -17.05
N GLY A 102 16.85 25.44 -18.24
CA GLY A 102 17.94 24.52 -18.52
C GLY A 102 17.86 23.97 -19.95
N GLY A 103 16.77 24.27 -20.66
CA GLY A 103 16.55 23.96 -22.07
C GLY A 103 16.12 22.52 -22.34
N TYR A 104 16.68 21.52 -21.63
CA TYR A 104 16.38 20.13 -21.92
C TYR A 104 14.89 19.77 -21.74
N ASN A 105 14.30 20.17 -20.61
CA ASN A 105 12.90 19.87 -20.34
C ASN A 105 11.96 20.72 -21.20
N ALA A 106 12.29 21.98 -21.49
CA ALA A 106 11.61 22.78 -22.52
C ALA A 106 11.57 22.08 -23.89
N ALA A 107 12.67 21.43 -24.31
CA ALA A 107 12.71 20.65 -25.54
C ALA A 107 11.82 19.39 -25.48
N LEU A 108 11.78 18.69 -24.34
CA LEU A 108 10.84 17.58 -24.12
C LEU A 108 9.39 18.04 -24.21
N ILE A 109 9.06 19.17 -23.58
CA ILE A 109 7.73 19.80 -23.66
C ILE A 109 7.41 20.18 -25.12
N ALA A 110 8.37 20.71 -25.87
CA ALA A 110 8.19 21.10 -27.26
C ALA A 110 7.78 19.91 -28.14
N GLU A 111 8.40 18.73 -27.96
CA GLU A 111 7.98 17.49 -28.62
C GLU A 111 6.53 17.11 -28.31
N LEU A 112 6.09 17.26 -27.06
CA LEU A 112 4.72 16.94 -26.64
C LEU A 112 3.68 17.94 -27.20
N THR A 113 4.02 19.22 -27.21
CA THR A 113 3.14 20.27 -27.75
C THR A 113 3.05 20.25 -29.28
N GLY A 114 4.05 19.66 -29.95
CA GLY A 114 4.14 19.59 -31.40
C GLY A 114 4.23 20.98 -32.08
N PRO A 115 4.18 21.02 -33.42
CA PRO A 115 4.45 22.24 -34.19
C PRO A 115 3.35 23.31 -34.10
N THR A 116 2.19 22.98 -33.53
CA THR A 116 1.05 23.90 -33.38
C THR A 116 0.93 24.47 -31.97
N GLY A 117 1.69 23.93 -31.01
CA GLY A 117 1.75 24.47 -29.65
C GLY A 117 2.87 25.49 -29.50
N HIS A 118 3.05 25.98 -28.27
CA HIS A 118 4.09 26.95 -27.94
C HIS A 118 4.64 26.69 -26.54
N VAL A 119 5.95 26.77 -26.39
CA VAL A 119 6.63 26.60 -25.11
C VAL A 119 7.34 27.89 -24.73
N THR A 120 7.05 28.38 -23.53
CA THR A 120 7.82 29.43 -22.88
C THR A 120 8.56 28.81 -21.70
N THR A 121 9.88 28.98 -21.62
CA THR A 121 10.71 28.55 -20.48
C THR A 121 11.31 29.77 -19.81
N LEU A 122 11.26 29.81 -18.47
CA LEU A 122 11.60 30.98 -17.68
C LEU A 122 12.52 30.62 -16.53
N ASP A 123 13.58 31.42 -16.31
CA ASP A 123 14.45 31.34 -15.15
C ASP A 123 14.82 32.74 -14.64
N ILE A 124 15.11 32.88 -13.34
CA ILE A 124 15.53 34.15 -12.75
C ILE A 124 17.00 34.45 -13.05
N ASP A 125 17.80 33.41 -13.29
CA ASP A 125 19.24 33.52 -13.45
C ASP A 125 19.63 33.67 -14.94
N PRO A 126 20.21 34.80 -15.35
CA PRO A 126 20.62 35.02 -16.73
C PRO A 126 21.62 33.95 -17.23
N VAL A 127 22.46 33.40 -16.35
CA VAL A 127 23.42 32.34 -16.75
C VAL A 127 22.70 31.07 -17.17
N VAL A 128 21.58 30.74 -16.53
CA VAL A 128 20.75 29.58 -16.89
C VAL A 128 20.01 29.84 -18.20
N THR A 129 19.41 31.03 -18.36
CA THR A 129 18.70 31.37 -19.60
C THR A 129 19.63 31.50 -20.80
N ASP A 130 20.85 32.03 -20.64
CA ASP A 130 21.83 32.14 -21.72
C ASP A 130 22.25 30.76 -22.24
N ARG A 131 22.35 29.76 -21.35
CA ARG A 131 22.57 28.36 -21.75
C ARG A 131 21.39 27.82 -22.54
N ALA A 132 20.16 28.06 -22.09
CA ALA A 132 18.96 27.61 -22.80
C ALA A 132 18.85 28.25 -24.20
N VAL A 133 19.07 29.57 -24.30
CA VAL A 133 19.09 30.32 -25.58
C VAL A 133 20.11 29.74 -26.55
N ARG A 134 21.27 29.30 -26.06
CA ARG A 134 22.29 28.68 -26.90
C ARG A 134 21.93 27.26 -27.32
N PHE A 135 21.56 26.39 -26.38
CA PHE A 135 21.47 24.95 -26.64
C PHE A 135 20.14 24.51 -27.26
N LEU A 136 19.04 25.26 -27.07
CA LEU A 136 17.76 24.94 -27.69
C LEU A 136 17.85 24.94 -29.24
N PRO A 137 18.38 25.98 -29.91
CA PRO A 137 18.60 25.95 -31.35
C PRO A 137 19.59 24.85 -31.79
N GLU A 138 20.66 24.60 -31.04
CA GLU A 138 21.62 23.52 -31.33
C GLU A 138 20.95 22.13 -31.31
N ALA A 139 19.94 21.94 -30.46
CA ALA A 139 19.13 20.72 -30.37
C ALA A 139 17.94 20.69 -31.35
N GLY A 140 17.68 21.75 -32.12
CA GLY A 140 16.58 21.83 -33.09
C GLY A 140 15.28 22.46 -32.58
N TYR A 141 15.29 23.12 -31.42
CA TYR A 141 14.13 23.68 -30.73
C TYR A 141 14.14 25.22 -30.68
N SER A 142 14.41 25.87 -31.82
CA SER A 142 14.49 27.34 -31.91
C SER A 142 13.15 28.06 -31.70
N GLN A 143 12.03 27.33 -31.74
CA GLN A 143 10.68 27.82 -31.50
C GLN A 143 10.35 28.03 -30.01
N VAL A 144 11.19 27.54 -29.09
CA VAL A 144 10.97 27.71 -27.64
C VAL A 144 11.36 29.14 -27.23
N SER A 145 10.45 29.85 -26.58
CA SER A 145 10.70 31.19 -26.05
C SER A 145 11.39 31.12 -24.69
N VAL A 146 12.58 31.73 -24.56
CA VAL A 146 13.32 31.80 -23.29
C VAL A 146 13.14 33.17 -22.66
N VAL A 147 12.79 33.22 -21.36
CA VAL A 147 12.54 34.47 -20.62
C VAL A 147 13.40 34.51 -19.35
N THR A 148 14.12 35.61 -19.13
CA THR A 148 14.82 35.85 -17.87
C THR A 148 13.96 36.73 -16.96
N ALA A 149 13.36 36.16 -15.92
CA ALA A 149 12.50 36.87 -14.98
C ALA A 149 12.34 36.10 -13.66
N ASP A 150 11.99 36.80 -12.58
CA ASP A 150 11.52 36.16 -11.35
C ASP A 150 10.10 35.60 -11.58
N ALA A 151 9.97 34.28 -11.49
CA ALA A 151 8.70 33.63 -11.73
C ALA A 151 7.64 33.98 -10.68
N GLU A 152 8.02 34.40 -9.47
CA GLU A 152 7.07 34.83 -8.43
C GLU A 152 6.05 35.86 -8.98
N ARG A 153 6.49 36.70 -9.93
CA ARG A 153 5.65 37.66 -10.64
C ARG A 153 5.85 37.54 -12.14
N LEU A 154 5.07 36.67 -12.77
CA LEU A 154 5.12 36.50 -14.22
C LEU A 154 4.89 37.83 -14.96
N PRO A 155 5.76 38.20 -15.91
CA PRO A 155 5.53 39.36 -16.77
C PRO A 155 4.21 39.18 -17.55
N ARG A 156 3.40 40.24 -17.63
CA ARG A 156 2.05 40.16 -18.24
C ARG A 156 2.12 39.78 -19.72
N GLU A 157 3.14 40.26 -20.41
CA GLU A 157 3.43 39.98 -21.80
C GLU A 157 3.78 38.52 -22.10
N VAL A 158 4.17 37.74 -21.07
CA VAL A 158 4.48 36.31 -21.19
C VAL A 158 3.21 35.46 -21.11
N VAL A 159 2.19 35.93 -20.39
CA VAL A 159 0.95 35.17 -20.19
C VAL A 159 0.05 35.33 -21.43
N PRO A 160 -0.27 34.24 -22.15
CA PRO A 160 -1.09 34.34 -23.34
C PRO A 160 -2.56 34.63 -22.99
N GLU A 161 -3.31 35.16 -23.94
CA GLU A 161 -4.76 35.39 -23.76
C GLU A 161 -5.48 34.08 -23.40
N GLY A 162 -6.22 34.05 -22.30
CA GLY A 162 -6.86 32.84 -21.78
C GLY A 162 -5.97 31.93 -20.93
N GLY A 163 -4.70 32.28 -20.69
CA GLY A 163 -3.78 31.56 -19.81
C GLY A 163 -3.08 30.36 -20.46
N PHE A 164 -2.15 29.73 -19.73
CA PHE A 164 -1.43 28.53 -20.18
C PHE A 164 -2.26 27.27 -20.05
N ASP A 165 -2.15 26.35 -21.00
CA ASP A 165 -2.81 25.04 -20.95
C ASP A 165 -2.08 24.10 -19.97
N ALA A 166 -0.76 24.27 -19.81
CA ALA A 166 -0.01 23.66 -18.73
C ALA A 166 1.10 24.56 -18.17
N ILE A 167 1.40 24.43 -16.88
CA ILE A 167 2.55 25.04 -16.21
C ILE A 167 3.35 23.92 -15.53
N VAL A 168 4.64 23.80 -15.85
CA VAL A 168 5.56 22.81 -15.28
C VAL A 168 6.67 23.53 -14.52
N VAL A 169 6.73 23.33 -13.21
CA VAL A 169 7.70 23.99 -12.32
C VAL A 169 8.81 23.00 -12.02
N THR A 170 10.07 23.34 -12.23
CA THR A 170 11.24 22.46 -12.07
C THR A 170 12.21 22.98 -10.99
N VAL A 171 11.65 23.69 -10.02
CA VAL A 171 12.34 24.17 -8.81
C VAL A 171 11.52 23.81 -7.59
N ASP A 172 12.17 23.68 -6.44
CA ASP A 172 11.52 23.46 -5.15
C ASP A 172 10.77 24.72 -4.73
N THR A 173 9.45 24.74 -4.97
CA THR A 173 8.59 25.89 -4.66
C THR A 173 7.87 25.72 -3.34
N TRP A 174 7.76 26.81 -2.58
CA TRP A 174 6.97 26.81 -1.36
C TRP A 174 5.50 27.17 -1.59
N ASP A 175 5.19 27.94 -2.64
CA ASP A 175 3.84 28.45 -2.92
C ASP A 175 3.53 28.44 -4.44
N LEU A 176 2.30 28.75 -4.83
CA LEU A 176 1.80 28.66 -6.20
C LEU A 176 1.12 29.98 -6.65
N PRO A 177 1.86 31.05 -6.94
CA PRO A 177 1.28 32.33 -7.39
C PRO A 177 0.69 32.28 -8.81
N TRP A 178 0.84 31.17 -9.53
CA TRP A 178 0.53 31.06 -10.96
C TRP A 178 -0.87 30.52 -11.27
N ILE A 179 -1.74 30.36 -10.27
CA ILE A 179 -3.11 29.84 -10.46
C ILE A 179 -3.85 30.64 -11.52
N ASP A 180 -3.75 31.97 -11.50
CA ASP A 180 -4.45 32.85 -12.44
C ASP A 180 -3.83 32.86 -13.84
N ALA A 181 -2.55 32.51 -13.98
CA ALA A 181 -1.89 32.37 -15.28
C ALA A 181 -2.28 31.08 -16.00
N LEU A 182 -2.88 30.10 -15.32
CA LEU A 182 -3.33 28.84 -15.89
C LEU A 182 -4.76 28.95 -16.45
N ALA A 183 -5.00 28.38 -17.63
CA ALA A 183 -6.34 28.24 -18.20
C ALA A 183 -7.23 27.34 -17.31
N ASP A 184 -8.56 27.55 -17.35
CA ASP A 184 -9.48 26.63 -16.66
C ASP A 184 -9.44 25.25 -17.33
N GLY A 185 -9.41 24.18 -16.52
CA GLY A 185 -9.11 22.82 -16.99
C GLY A 185 -7.63 22.55 -17.30
N GLY A 186 -6.76 23.57 -17.24
CA GLY A 186 -5.32 23.45 -17.44
C GLY A 186 -4.62 22.67 -16.32
N ARG A 187 -3.39 22.24 -16.62
CA ARG A 187 -2.56 21.40 -15.72
C ARG A 187 -1.42 22.19 -15.09
N LEU A 188 -1.25 22.11 -13.78
CA LEU A 188 -0.07 22.65 -13.10
C LEU A 188 0.66 21.50 -12.42
N VAL A 189 1.94 21.33 -12.72
CA VAL A 189 2.80 20.34 -12.06
C VAL A 189 3.91 21.07 -11.35
N ALA A 190 4.02 20.86 -10.04
CA ALA A 190 5.04 21.55 -9.24
C ALA A 190 5.59 20.67 -8.11
N PRO A 191 6.93 20.69 -7.90
CA PRO A 191 7.58 20.31 -6.66
C PRO A 191 7.18 21.30 -5.57
N LEU A 192 6.17 20.96 -4.79
CA LEU A 192 5.63 21.79 -3.73
C LEU A 192 6.15 21.32 -2.37
N ARG A 193 6.72 22.26 -1.62
CA ARG A 193 7.14 22.05 -0.24
C ARG A 193 5.94 22.06 0.71
N LEU A 194 5.82 20.99 1.48
CA LEU A 194 4.86 20.81 2.57
C LEU A 194 5.57 20.23 3.79
N HIS A 195 5.78 21.07 4.80
CA HIS A 195 6.44 20.80 6.08
C HIS A 195 7.76 20.03 5.98
N GLY A 196 8.65 20.51 5.12
CA GLY A 196 10.01 19.97 4.93
C GLY A 196 10.12 18.79 3.97
N TYR A 197 9.00 18.28 3.43
CA TYR A 197 9.00 17.36 2.29
C TYR A 197 8.66 18.08 1.00
N HIS A 198 9.16 17.53 -0.10
CA HIS A 198 9.01 18.08 -1.43
C HIS A 198 8.24 17.07 -2.26
N TRP A 199 7.11 17.48 -2.78
CA TRP A 199 6.20 16.61 -3.50
C TRP A 199 6.02 17.15 -4.90
N ALA A 200 6.38 16.37 -5.93
CA ALA A 200 5.91 16.65 -7.27
C ALA A 200 4.42 16.31 -7.33
N ILE A 201 3.59 17.33 -7.55
CA ILE A 201 2.13 17.20 -7.54
C ILE A 201 1.59 17.70 -8.88
N GLY A 202 0.78 16.87 -9.53
CA GLY A 202 -0.03 17.27 -10.68
C GLY A 202 -1.41 17.76 -10.25
N PHE A 203 -1.77 18.96 -10.68
CA PHE A 203 -3.05 19.61 -10.41
C PHE A 203 -3.84 19.86 -11.69
N THR A 204 -5.17 19.76 -11.59
CA THR A 204 -6.11 20.31 -12.57
C THR A 204 -6.78 21.55 -11.99
N LYS A 205 -6.79 22.67 -12.74
CA LYS A 205 -7.57 23.85 -12.36
C LYS A 205 -9.05 23.65 -12.65
N LYS A 206 -9.89 23.87 -11.64
CA LYS A 206 -11.36 23.88 -11.76
C LYS A 206 -11.92 25.00 -10.91
N LYS A 207 -12.72 25.89 -11.50
CA LYS A 207 -13.43 26.96 -10.77
C LYS A 207 -12.47 27.83 -9.93
N GLY A 208 -11.28 28.14 -10.47
CA GLY A 208 -10.30 29.00 -9.81
C GLY A 208 -9.45 28.33 -8.72
N ALA A 209 -9.60 27.02 -8.48
CA ALA A 209 -8.77 26.26 -7.54
C ALA A 209 -8.00 25.14 -8.27
N LEU A 210 -6.86 24.75 -7.71
CA LEU A 210 -6.07 23.61 -8.16
C LEU A 210 -6.43 22.38 -7.34
N HIS A 211 -6.71 21.26 -8.01
CA HIS A 211 -7.03 19.99 -7.37
C HIS A 211 -6.08 18.90 -7.84
N SER A 212 -5.42 18.19 -6.92
CA SER A 212 -4.61 17.03 -7.29
C SER A 212 -5.50 15.87 -7.71
N ASP A 213 -5.03 15.10 -8.68
CA ASP A 213 -5.74 13.91 -9.20
C ASP A 213 -4.82 12.74 -9.54
N GLU A 214 -3.56 12.81 -9.09
CA GLU A 214 -2.53 11.79 -9.25
C GLU A 214 -1.80 11.54 -7.92
N PRO A 215 -1.12 10.39 -7.75
CA PRO A 215 -0.29 10.13 -6.59
C PRO A 215 0.79 11.20 -6.39
N LEU A 216 1.05 11.55 -5.13
CA LEU A 216 2.14 12.46 -4.77
C LEU A 216 3.47 11.73 -4.92
N VAL A 217 4.44 12.35 -5.61
CA VAL A 217 5.77 11.78 -5.80
C VAL A 217 6.77 12.57 -4.95
N VAL A 218 7.43 11.89 -4.00
CA VAL A 218 8.51 12.50 -3.23
C VAL A 218 9.69 12.77 -4.16
N CYS A 219 10.22 13.99 -4.14
CA CYS A 219 11.30 14.40 -5.03
C CYS A 219 12.28 15.37 -4.36
N GLY A 220 13.30 15.82 -5.08
CA GLY A 220 14.23 16.85 -4.64
C GLY A 220 14.58 17.76 -5.81
N PHE A 221 14.57 19.06 -5.58
CA PHE A 221 14.87 20.09 -6.58
C PHE A 221 15.75 21.18 -5.97
N VAL A 222 16.43 21.94 -6.84
CA VAL A 222 17.13 23.16 -6.41
C VAL A 222 16.12 24.17 -5.88
N ALA A 223 16.50 24.90 -4.84
CA ALA A 223 15.62 25.83 -4.14
C ALA A 223 15.15 26.98 -5.06
N MET A 224 13.85 27.32 -4.98
CA MET A 224 13.32 28.56 -5.56
C MET A 224 14.12 29.77 -5.04
N GLN A 225 14.46 30.68 -5.97
CA GLN A 225 15.18 31.92 -5.70
C GLN A 225 14.26 33.13 -5.93
N GLY A 226 14.69 34.32 -5.52
CA GLY A 226 13.92 35.55 -5.72
C GLY A 226 12.84 35.80 -4.66
N ASP A 227 11.79 36.52 -5.03
CA ASP A 227 10.69 36.92 -4.13
C ASP A 227 9.87 35.71 -3.61
N GLY A 228 9.95 34.58 -4.32
CA GLY A 228 9.33 33.29 -3.95
C GLY A 228 10.24 32.37 -3.14
N ALA A 229 11.47 32.79 -2.80
CA ALA A 229 12.38 31.99 -2.00
C ALA A 229 11.85 31.78 -0.57
N TRP A 230 11.92 30.54 -0.08
CA TRP A 230 11.50 30.18 1.27
C TRP A 230 12.67 30.15 2.26
N ASN A 231 12.42 30.56 3.49
CA ASN A 231 13.38 30.48 4.60
C ASN A 231 12.78 29.62 5.73
N PRO A 232 13.43 28.53 6.16
CA PRO A 232 12.90 27.55 7.13
C PRO A 232 12.57 28.03 8.55
N ASP A 233 12.56 29.34 8.81
CA ASP A 233 12.47 29.96 10.15
C ASP A 233 13.23 29.16 11.23
N ARG A 234 14.45 28.72 10.91
CA ARG A 234 15.22 27.82 11.76
C ARG A 234 15.60 28.51 13.07
N ARG A 235 15.39 27.82 14.18
CA ARG A 235 15.73 28.26 15.54
C ARG A 235 16.63 27.23 16.22
N THR A 236 17.71 27.70 16.83
CA THR A 236 18.63 26.84 17.59
C THR A 236 18.30 26.89 19.08
N VAL A 237 18.15 25.73 19.69
CA VAL A 237 18.08 25.61 21.16
C VAL A 237 19.49 25.79 21.72
N ARG A 238 19.72 26.95 22.35
CA ARG A 238 21.06 27.36 22.81
C ARG A 238 21.75 26.29 23.66
N GLY A 239 23.00 25.98 23.32
CA GLY A 239 23.86 25.07 24.08
C GLY A 239 23.56 23.58 23.89
N THR A 240 22.68 23.21 22.96
CA THR A 240 22.29 21.79 22.75
C THR A 240 22.63 21.24 21.37
N GLY A 241 22.94 22.10 20.39
CA GLY A 241 23.12 21.69 18.99
C GLY A 241 21.83 21.23 18.30
N VAL A 242 20.66 21.41 18.93
CA VAL A 242 19.35 21.07 18.36
C VAL A 242 18.78 22.28 17.62
N HIS A 243 18.32 22.07 16.40
CA HIS A 243 17.63 23.07 15.59
C HIS A 243 16.21 22.64 15.27
N LEU A 244 15.27 23.58 15.33
CA LEU A 244 13.87 23.39 15.01
C LEU A 244 13.45 24.35 13.90
N SER A 245 12.73 23.86 12.89
CA SER A 245 12.18 24.67 11.79
C SER A 245 10.67 24.46 11.65
N TRP A 246 9.95 25.56 11.45
CA TRP A 246 8.50 25.60 11.25
C TRP A 246 8.21 26.20 9.88
N GLU A 247 7.24 25.64 9.16
CA GLU A 247 6.89 26.14 7.83
C GLU A 247 5.87 27.29 7.87
N ASP A 248 4.92 27.28 8.81
CA ASP A 248 3.72 28.15 8.76
C ASP A 248 3.67 29.28 9.82
N GLY A 249 4.74 29.55 10.58
CA GLY A 249 4.78 30.57 11.66
C GLY A 249 3.80 30.29 12.83
N THR A 250 3.98 30.70 14.08
CA THR A 250 4.91 31.61 14.76
C THR A 250 5.51 30.84 15.95
N PRO A 251 6.83 30.75 16.14
CA PRO A 251 7.41 29.89 17.17
C PRO A 251 7.46 30.58 18.53
N LEU A 252 6.95 29.85 19.52
CA LEU A 252 7.33 29.94 20.92
C LEU A 252 8.87 30.08 21.04
N SER A 253 9.36 30.77 22.07
CA SER A 253 10.80 30.79 22.35
C SER A 253 11.32 29.37 22.57
N VAL A 254 12.26 28.91 21.72
CA VAL A 254 12.83 27.54 21.83
C VAL A 254 13.85 27.41 22.96
N ASN A 255 14.35 28.52 23.50
CA ASN A 255 15.38 28.51 24.54
C ASN A 255 14.93 27.82 25.83
N GLN A 256 13.62 27.79 26.08
CA GLN A 256 13.04 27.11 27.25
C GLN A 256 13.10 25.57 27.16
N LEU A 257 13.47 25.01 26.00
CA LEU A 257 13.61 23.57 25.80
C LEU A 257 14.99 23.04 26.22
N ALA A 258 15.97 23.91 26.45
CA ALA A 258 17.32 23.46 26.81
C ALA A 258 17.34 22.55 28.05
N PRO A 259 16.59 22.81 29.14
CA PRO A 259 16.53 21.89 30.28
C PRO A 259 15.89 20.54 29.93
N ALA A 260 14.82 20.53 29.12
CA ALA A 260 14.12 19.31 28.74
C ALA A 260 15.00 18.31 27.99
N LEU A 261 15.96 18.84 27.24
CA LEU A 261 16.93 18.08 26.46
C LEU A 261 18.07 17.48 27.31
N THR A 262 18.14 17.78 28.61
CA THR A 262 19.14 17.20 29.53
C THR A 262 18.66 15.95 30.28
N SER A 263 17.35 15.70 30.29
CA SER A 263 16.74 14.53 30.93
C SER A 263 16.63 13.35 29.97
N GLU A 264 16.61 12.13 30.51
CA GLU A 264 16.27 10.94 29.71
C GLU A 264 14.86 11.06 29.11
N PRO A 265 14.66 10.68 27.84
CA PRO A 265 13.35 10.76 27.22
C PRO A 265 12.40 9.70 27.77
N THR A 266 11.12 10.06 27.83
CA THR A 266 10.05 9.06 27.85
C THR A 266 9.94 8.43 26.46
N VAL A 267 9.92 7.11 26.39
CA VAL A 267 9.83 6.36 25.13
C VAL A 267 8.46 5.69 25.03
N ILE A 268 7.73 5.95 23.94
CA ILE A 268 6.47 5.27 23.61
C ILE A 268 6.67 4.45 22.34
N ARG A 269 6.52 3.13 22.49
CA ARG A 269 6.42 2.14 21.40
C ARG A 269 5.01 2.21 20.83
N THR A 270 4.88 2.47 19.52
CA THR A 270 3.56 2.61 18.88
C THR A 270 2.98 1.27 18.44
N GLY A 271 3.81 0.22 18.35
CA GLY A 271 3.44 -1.06 17.72
C GLY A 271 3.29 -0.99 16.20
N VAL A 272 3.43 0.19 15.59
CA VAL A 272 3.32 0.39 14.14
C VAL A 272 4.65 0.09 13.49
N THR A 273 4.69 -0.96 12.66
CA THR A 273 5.92 -1.40 11.98
C THR A 273 5.95 -1.04 10.51
N VAL A 274 7.13 -0.81 9.94
CA VAL A 274 7.39 -0.49 8.53
C VAL A 274 8.55 -1.34 8.01
N GLY A 275 8.45 -1.80 6.77
CA GLY A 275 9.55 -2.52 6.11
C GLY A 275 10.71 -1.59 5.75
N GLY A 276 11.94 -2.11 5.69
CA GLY A 276 13.14 -1.27 5.44
C GLY A 276 13.18 -0.52 4.10
N LYS A 277 12.33 -0.86 3.13
CA LYS A 277 12.13 -0.13 1.86
C LYS A 277 10.70 0.40 1.68
N GLU A 278 9.85 0.24 2.69
CA GLU A 278 8.48 0.70 2.59
C GLU A 278 8.45 2.23 2.83
N PRO A 279 7.88 3.00 1.88
CA PRO A 279 7.80 4.45 2.03
C PRO A 279 6.82 4.83 3.13
N PHE A 280 7.19 5.84 3.92
CA PHE A 280 6.35 6.37 5.00
C PHE A 280 6.24 7.90 4.96
N ASP A 281 6.60 8.54 3.86
CA ASP A 281 6.60 9.99 3.70
C ASP A 281 5.20 10.61 3.91
N LEU A 282 4.15 9.85 3.59
CA LEU A 282 2.76 10.25 3.84
C LEU A 282 2.43 10.36 5.33
N LEU A 283 3.06 9.57 6.21
CA LEU A 283 2.92 9.76 7.66
C LEU A 283 3.41 11.15 8.06
N MET A 284 4.48 11.64 7.44
CA MET A 284 5.04 12.95 7.78
C MET A 284 4.11 14.08 7.39
N LEU A 285 3.54 14.01 6.18
CA LEU A 285 2.53 14.96 5.73
C LEU A 285 1.26 14.91 6.60
N TYR A 286 0.85 13.71 7.02
CA TYR A 286 -0.28 13.54 7.93
C TYR A 286 -0.02 14.22 9.28
N LEU A 287 1.11 13.91 9.92
CA LEU A 287 1.47 14.48 11.22
C LEU A 287 1.59 16.01 11.15
N ALA A 288 2.11 16.55 10.04
CA ALA A 288 2.21 18.00 9.84
C ALA A 288 0.85 18.71 9.88
N GLY A 289 -0.19 18.09 9.32
CA GLY A 289 -1.54 18.66 9.35
C GLY A 289 -2.35 18.29 10.59
N ALA A 290 -2.06 17.15 11.22
CA ALA A 290 -2.78 16.66 12.40
C ALA A 290 -2.29 17.26 13.71
N LEU A 291 -1.02 17.68 13.79
CA LEU A 291 -0.40 18.17 15.02
C LEU A 291 -0.09 19.67 14.93
N PRO A 292 -0.85 20.53 15.63
CA PRO A 292 -0.51 21.93 15.75
C PRO A 292 0.92 22.12 16.29
N GLY A 293 1.67 23.06 15.73
CA GLY A 293 3.06 23.31 16.15
C GLY A 293 4.07 22.23 15.72
N PHE A 294 3.70 21.38 14.75
CA PHE A 294 4.64 20.49 14.06
C PHE A 294 5.86 21.25 13.54
N CYS A 295 7.04 20.69 13.79
CA CYS A 295 8.31 21.19 13.31
C CYS A 295 9.23 20.05 12.86
N ARG A 296 10.29 20.45 12.17
CA ARG A 296 11.40 19.56 11.82
C ARG A 296 12.53 19.78 12.80
N LEU A 297 13.12 18.68 13.27
CA LEU A 297 14.20 18.67 14.23
C LEU A 297 15.49 18.18 13.57
N GLU A 298 16.54 19.00 13.66
CA GLU A 298 17.90 18.70 13.20
C GLU A 298 18.87 18.76 14.38
N VAL A 299 20.02 18.08 14.23
CA VAL A 299 21.12 18.13 15.20
C VAL A 299 22.42 18.43 14.45
N ASP A 300 23.32 19.21 15.06
CA ASP A 300 24.66 19.46 14.54
C ASP A 300 25.40 18.13 14.25
N PRO A 301 25.98 17.94 13.04
CA PRO A 301 26.65 16.70 12.66
C PRO A 301 27.83 16.31 13.55
N ASP A 302 28.52 17.32 14.10
CA ASP A 302 29.76 17.18 14.88
C ASP A 302 29.55 17.37 16.40
N GLY A 303 28.29 17.39 16.85
CA GLY A 303 27.97 17.63 18.25
C GLY A 303 28.44 16.48 19.15
N HIS A 304 29.50 16.72 19.94
CA HIS A 304 29.90 15.89 21.10
C HIS A 304 28.80 15.77 22.19
N HIS A 305 27.66 16.43 21.98
CA HIS A 305 26.48 16.37 22.81
C HIS A 305 25.49 15.39 22.17
N GLN A 306 25.52 14.10 22.55
CA GLN A 306 24.45 13.16 22.22
C GLN A 306 23.19 13.48 23.07
N VAL A 307 22.68 14.70 22.93
CA VAL A 307 21.48 15.20 23.61
C VAL A 307 20.27 14.34 23.24
N LEU A 308 20.25 13.82 22.01
CA LEU A 308 19.23 12.91 21.50
C LEU A 308 19.88 11.56 21.21
N SER A 309 19.37 10.50 21.83
CA SER A 309 19.80 9.13 21.57
C SER A 309 18.60 8.24 21.15
N PRO A 310 18.67 7.57 19.99
CA PRO A 310 19.64 7.80 18.92
C PRO A 310 19.41 9.18 18.26
N PRO A 311 20.45 9.81 17.68
CA PRO A 311 20.27 11.03 16.88
C PRO A 311 19.38 10.73 15.67
N PRO A 312 18.68 11.75 15.12
CA PRO A 312 17.99 11.60 13.85
C PRO A 312 18.96 11.13 12.75
N PRO A 313 18.51 10.32 11.78
CA PRO A 313 19.29 10.07 10.57
C PRO A 313 19.53 11.39 9.80
N HIS A 314 20.25 11.35 8.67
CA HIS A 314 20.57 12.54 7.84
C HIS A 314 19.37 13.42 7.42
N TRP A 315 18.14 13.00 7.71
CA TRP A 315 16.90 13.73 7.47
C TRP A 315 16.34 14.29 8.79
N PRO A 316 15.84 15.54 8.80
CA PRO A 316 15.24 16.13 9.98
C PRO A 316 14.12 15.24 10.54
N ALA A 317 14.00 15.07 11.85
CA ALA A 317 12.91 14.28 12.44
C ALA A 317 11.60 15.09 12.48
N ALA A 318 10.45 14.42 12.39
CA ALA A 318 9.17 15.01 12.76
C ALA A 318 9.12 15.27 14.28
N ALA A 319 8.76 16.48 14.68
CA ALA A 319 8.70 16.88 16.08
C ALA A 319 7.50 17.78 16.37
N ILE A 320 7.11 17.85 17.64
CA ILE A 320 6.14 18.83 18.16
C ILE A 320 6.65 19.42 19.46
N VAL A 321 6.29 20.67 19.73
CA VAL A 321 6.64 21.40 20.95
C VAL A 321 5.38 21.80 21.71
N ARG A 322 5.38 21.59 23.02
CA ARG A 322 4.32 22.00 23.97
C ARG A 322 4.96 22.65 25.18
N GLY A 323 4.92 23.97 25.27
CA GLY A 323 5.55 24.70 26.37
C GLY A 323 7.05 24.37 26.48
N THR A 324 7.46 23.82 27.61
CA THR A 324 8.85 23.41 27.89
C THR A 324 9.16 21.96 27.52
N SER A 325 8.22 21.23 26.91
CA SER A 325 8.40 19.83 26.50
C SER A 325 8.33 19.68 24.99
N LEU A 326 8.96 18.64 24.46
CA LEU A 326 8.95 18.32 23.03
C LEU A 326 8.89 16.81 22.82
N ALA A 327 8.31 16.37 21.71
CA ALA A 327 8.39 14.98 21.28
C ALA A 327 8.88 14.90 19.84
N ARG A 328 9.60 13.82 19.52
CA ARG A 328 10.07 13.51 18.17
C ARG A 328 9.70 12.08 17.79
N LEU A 329 9.44 11.87 16.51
CA LEU A 329 9.31 10.54 15.93
C LEU A 329 10.70 9.98 15.59
N ALA A 330 10.90 8.71 15.90
CA ALA A 330 12.02 7.88 15.51
C ALA A 330 11.50 6.59 14.86
N HIS A 331 12.37 5.87 14.17
CA HIS A 331 12.12 4.49 13.75
C HIS A 331 13.27 3.61 14.22
N GLU A 332 12.96 2.52 14.90
CA GLU A 332 13.94 1.63 15.52
C GLU A 332 13.83 0.23 14.93
N ARG A 333 14.97 -0.38 14.62
CA ARG A 333 15.02 -1.71 14.00
C ARG A 333 14.61 -2.77 15.02
N ILE A 334 13.64 -3.61 14.66
CA ILE A 334 13.12 -4.68 15.52
C ILE A 334 13.57 -6.09 15.08
N THR A 335 13.71 -6.34 13.78
CA THR A 335 14.19 -7.63 13.23
C THR A 335 14.96 -7.41 11.93
N ASP A 336 15.72 -8.43 11.49
CA ASP A 336 16.47 -8.39 10.22
C ASP A 336 15.59 -8.53 8.96
N GLY A 337 14.33 -8.94 9.10
CA GLY A 337 13.38 -9.15 8.00
C GLY A 337 13.77 -10.31 7.07
N ASP A 338 12.79 -11.02 6.50
CA ASP A 338 13.06 -12.17 5.62
C ASP A 338 13.77 -11.76 4.31
N ASP A 339 13.71 -10.48 3.94
CA ASP A 339 14.37 -9.92 2.75
C ASP A 339 15.76 -9.31 3.05
N GLY A 340 16.26 -9.46 4.29
CA GLY A 340 17.51 -8.88 4.76
C GLY A 340 17.51 -7.36 4.91
N LYS A 341 16.37 -6.69 4.73
CA LYS A 341 16.27 -5.21 4.76
C LYS A 341 15.80 -4.66 6.10
N GLY A 342 15.46 -5.52 7.04
CA GLY A 342 15.01 -5.15 8.38
C GLY A 342 13.55 -4.75 8.43
N ARG A 343 12.97 -4.93 9.62
CA ARG A 343 11.70 -4.32 10.01
C ARG A 343 11.96 -3.28 11.08
N TYR A 344 11.26 -2.17 11.00
CA TYR A 344 11.38 -1.05 11.94
C TYR A 344 10.05 -0.77 12.61
N GLU A 345 10.08 -0.28 13.83
CA GLU A 345 8.91 0.23 14.56
C GLU A 345 9.01 1.75 14.68
N PHE A 346 7.90 2.46 14.50
CA PHE A 346 7.83 3.88 14.85
C PHE A 346 7.79 4.04 16.37
N VAL A 347 8.69 4.85 16.90
CA VAL A 347 8.87 5.10 18.33
C VAL A 347 8.86 6.60 18.58
N VAL A 348 8.13 7.06 19.59
CA VAL A 348 8.09 8.46 19.96
C VAL A 348 8.93 8.70 21.21
N HIS A 349 9.85 9.66 21.14
CA HIS A 349 10.71 10.09 22.24
C HIS A 349 10.26 11.46 22.73
N GLY A 350 9.82 11.55 24.00
CA GLY A 350 9.34 12.78 24.64
C GLY A 350 10.31 13.30 25.70
N TYR A 351 10.58 14.60 25.70
CA TYR A 351 11.57 15.26 26.55
C TYR A 351 10.92 16.36 27.41
N GLY A 352 11.45 16.56 28.63
CA GLY A 352 10.96 17.52 29.62
C GLY A 352 9.86 16.98 30.54
N ASP A 353 9.46 17.79 31.52
CA ASP A 353 8.54 17.38 32.60
C ASP A 353 7.21 16.78 32.11
N HIS A 354 6.71 17.27 30.97
CA HIS A 354 5.48 16.79 30.34
C HIS A 354 5.75 15.98 29.06
N GLY A 355 7.00 15.57 28.82
CA GLY A 355 7.42 14.85 27.62
C GLY A 355 6.58 13.60 27.34
N HIS A 356 6.13 12.89 28.38
CA HIS A 356 5.24 11.73 28.27
C HIS A 356 3.87 12.06 27.64
N LEU A 357 3.29 13.23 27.94
CA LEU A 357 2.01 13.67 27.35
C LEU A 357 2.21 14.06 25.88
N VAL A 358 3.28 14.80 25.58
CA VAL A 358 3.61 15.22 24.22
C VAL A 358 3.94 14.01 23.33
N ALA A 359 4.65 13.02 23.88
CA ALA A 359 4.92 11.77 23.17
C ALA A 359 3.64 10.97 22.90
N ARG A 360 2.70 10.92 23.87
CA ARG A 360 1.43 10.22 23.71
C ARG A 360 0.58 10.86 22.61
N GLU A 361 0.49 12.19 22.59
CA GLU A 361 -0.22 12.95 21.56
C GLU A 361 0.27 12.59 20.14
N MET A 362 1.59 12.55 19.93
CA MET A 362 2.16 12.17 18.64
C MET A 362 1.95 10.67 18.33
N ALA A 363 2.11 9.79 19.32
CA ALA A 363 1.92 8.34 19.14
C ALA A 363 0.48 8.00 18.73
N GLU A 364 -0.52 8.64 19.35
CA GLU A 364 -1.93 8.49 18.98
C GLU A 364 -2.18 8.87 17.51
N GLN A 365 -1.51 9.92 17.01
CA GLN A 365 -1.62 10.30 15.59
C GLN A 365 -0.96 9.29 14.65
N VAL A 366 0.16 8.67 15.04
CA VAL A 366 0.77 7.57 14.27
C VAL A 366 -0.18 6.37 14.18
N GLU A 367 -0.84 6.02 15.29
CA GLU A 367 -1.82 4.94 15.34
C GLU A 367 -3.09 5.25 14.52
N ILE A 368 -3.56 6.50 14.55
CA ILE A 368 -4.69 6.97 13.71
C ILE A 368 -4.32 6.86 12.23
N TRP A 369 -3.13 7.32 11.84
CA TRP A 369 -2.64 7.21 10.47
C TRP A 369 -2.55 5.75 10.02
N GLN A 370 -2.00 4.87 10.86
CA GLN A 370 -1.94 3.43 10.59
C GLN A 370 -3.34 2.84 10.33
N ARG A 371 -4.31 3.22 11.15
CA ARG A 371 -5.68 2.69 11.10
C ARG A 371 -6.47 3.21 9.90
N ASN A 372 -6.32 4.49 9.58
CA ASN A 372 -7.27 5.20 8.72
C ASN A 372 -6.70 5.62 7.36
N HIS A 373 -5.38 5.76 7.24
CA HIS A 373 -4.75 6.49 6.13
C HIS A 373 -3.60 5.74 5.44
N ARG A 374 -2.86 4.87 6.14
CA ARG A 374 -1.72 4.13 5.55
C ARG A 374 -2.11 3.29 4.33
N GLY A 375 -3.31 2.70 4.35
CA GLY A 375 -3.83 1.88 3.25
C GLY A 375 -4.82 2.61 2.32
N ALA A 376 -5.09 3.90 2.55
CA ALA A 376 -6.09 4.64 1.77
C ALA A 376 -5.53 5.11 0.42
N ARG A 377 -6.42 5.58 -0.48
CA ARG A 377 -6.01 6.29 -1.70
C ARG A 377 -5.15 7.50 -1.33
N CYS A 378 -4.23 7.87 -2.23
CA CYS A 378 -3.35 9.02 -2.06
C CYS A 378 -4.13 10.28 -1.61
N PRO A 379 -3.63 11.07 -0.64
CA PRO A 379 -4.32 12.28 -0.19
C PRO A 379 -4.59 13.25 -1.35
N LEU A 380 -5.73 13.93 -1.28
CA LEU A 380 -6.14 14.93 -2.25
C LEU A 380 -5.74 16.30 -1.76
N ILE A 381 -4.99 17.02 -2.58
CA ILE A 381 -4.48 18.35 -2.25
C ILE A 381 -5.27 19.36 -3.06
N THR A 382 -5.89 20.32 -2.38
CA THR A 382 -6.51 21.47 -3.03
C THR A 382 -5.75 22.73 -2.66
N ALA A 383 -5.25 23.46 -3.66
CA ALA A 383 -4.68 24.79 -3.47
C ALA A 383 -5.67 25.84 -3.98
N ARG A 384 -6.05 26.78 -3.11
CA ARG A 384 -6.91 27.91 -3.43
C ARG A 384 -6.12 29.21 -3.31
N PRO A 385 -6.37 30.21 -4.17
CA PRO A 385 -5.86 31.55 -3.93
C PRO A 385 -6.23 32.02 -2.52
N ALA A 386 -5.29 32.63 -1.82
CA ALA A 386 -5.56 33.30 -0.56
C ALA A 386 -6.53 34.45 -0.85
N ALA A 387 -7.71 34.45 -0.22
CA ALA A 387 -8.66 35.55 -0.39
C ALA A 387 -8.09 36.81 0.26
N ASP A 388 -8.09 37.93 -0.46
CA ASP A 388 -7.84 39.25 0.12
C ASP A 388 -8.82 39.47 1.30
N HIS A 389 -8.29 39.48 2.52
CA HIS A 389 -8.97 39.85 3.77
C HIS A 389 -10.03 38.90 4.37
N ALA A 390 -10.03 37.60 4.05
CA ALA A 390 -10.72 36.66 4.95
C ALA A 390 -9.90 36.57 6.26
N PRO A 391 -10.49 36.81 7.45
CA PRO A 391 -9.78 36.57 8.71
C PRO A 391 -9.24 35.14 8.69
N ALA A 392 -8.09 34.91 9.35
CA ALA A 392 -7.78 33.56 9.81
C ALA A 392 -8.99 33.10 10.64
N GLY A 393 -9.91 32.35 10.01
CA GLY A 393 -10.91 31.57 10.71
C GLY A 393 -10.18 30.64 11.68
N PRO A 394 -10.87 30.17 12.74
CA PRO A 394 -10.24 29.67 13.96
C PRO A 394 -8.98 28.88 13.65
N ASP A 395 -7.86 29.39 14.17
CA ASP A 395 -6.51 28.88 13.97
C ASP A 395 -6.51 27.34 14.02
N HIS A 396 -5.96 26.75 12.96
CA HIS A 396 -5.71 25.31 12.79
C HIS A 396 -6.93 24.43 12.49
N ALA A 397 -7.57 24.64 11.34
CA ALA A 397 -8.27 23.52 10.70
C ALA A 397 -7.24 22.42 10.38
N PRO A 398 -7.43 21.18 10.87
CA PRO A 398 -6.49 20.09 10.60
C PRO A 398 -6.23 19.96 9.10
N HIS A 399 -4.96 19.75 8.74
CA HIS A 399 -4.53 19.57 7.35
C HIS A 399 -4.82 20.76 6.42
N ALA A 400 -4.92 21.97 6.96
CA ALA A 400 -4.94 23.21 6.19
C ALA A 400 -3.68 24.05 6.46
N PHE A 401 -2.95 24.39 5.41
CA PHE A 401 -1.69 25.15 5.44
C PHE A 401 -1.90 26.51 4.79
N ALA A 402 -1.49 27.56 5.50
CA ALA A 402 -1.59 28.94 5.00
C ALA A 402 -0.23 29.36 4.43
N LYS A 403 -0.22 29.78 3.18
CA LYS A 403 0.96 30.29 2.48
C LYS A 403 0.72 31.75 2.07
N LYS A 404 1.69 32.36 1.39
CA LYS A 404 1.65 33.78 1.00
C LYS A 404 0.55 34.08 -0.02
N HIS A 405 0.39 33.21 -1.01
CA HIS A 405 -0.54 33.33 -2.14
C HIS A 405 -1.64 32.30 -2.12
N THR A 406 -1.44 31.18 -1.42
CA THR A 406 -2.40 30.09 -1.39
C THR A 406 -2.78 29.64 0.01
N ARG A 407 -3.97 29.07 0.12
CA ARG A 407 -4.34 28.17 1.20
C ARG A 407 -4.42 26.76 0.64
N ILE A 408 -3.65 25.85 1.21
CA ILE A 408 -3.57 24.46 0.80
C ILE A 408 -4.36 23.62 1.81
N THR A 409 -5.24 22.76 1.32
CA THR A 409 -5.94 21.77 2.14
C THR A 409 -5.57 20.38 1.67
N VAL A 410 -5.24 19.51 2.62
CA VAL A 410 -4.96 18.10 2.37
C VAL A 410 -6.12 17.29 2.92
N ASP A 411 -6.95 16.83 2.01
CA ASP A 411 -8.04 15.91 2.32
C ASP A 411 -7.45 14.51 2.34
N TRP A 412 -7.39 13.93 3.53
CA TRP A 412 -7.10 12.51 3.67
C TRP A 412 -8.41 11.77 3.44
N PRO A 413 -8.64 11.16 2.26
CA PRO A 413 -9.74 10.23 2.15
C PRO A 413 -9.46 9.17 3.19
N VAL A 414 -10.25 9.18 4.26
CA VAL A 414 -10.34 8.04 5.14
C VAL A 414 -10.80 6.90 4.23
N LEU A 415 -10.57 5.65 4.63
CA LEU A 415 -11.48 4.57 4.23
C LEU A 415 -12.88 4.86 4.84
N SER A 416 -13.47 5.99 4.44
CA SER A 416 -14.82 6.44 4.66
C SER A 416 -15.36 6.72 3.28
N VAL A 417 -16.45 6.07 2.99
CA VAL A 417 -17.09 6.17 1.71
C VAL A 417 -17.67 7.56 1.53
N SER A 418 -17.08 8.26 0.56
CA SER A 418 -17.43 9.63 0.22
C SER A 418 -18.82 9.69 -0.41
N THR A 419 -19.67 10.49 0.22
CA THR A 419 -21.00 10.94 -0.20
C THR A 419 -20.92 11.92 -1.38
N ALA A 420 -20.39 11.47 -2.51
CA ALA A 420 -20.47 12.20 -3.78
C ALA A 420 -21.72 11.74 -4.57
N ARG A 421 -22.56 12.72 -4.96
CA ARG A 421 -23.79 12.61 -5.78
C ARG A 421 -24.05 11.23 -6.41
N GLU A 422 -25.08 10.57 -5.90
CA GLU A 422 -25.50 9.22 -6.27
C GLU A 422 -25.88 9.12 -7.76
N PRO A 423 -25.18 8.27 -8.55
CA PRO A 423 -25.60 7.96 -9.91
C PRO A 423 -26.94 7.21 -9.90
N GLU A 424 -27.77 7.40 -10.93
CA GLU A 424 -29.08 6.74 -11.10
C GLU A 424 -29.02 5.20 -11.12
N THR A 425 -27.81 4.62 -11.17
CA THR A 425 -27.55 3.18 -11.28
C THR A 425 -26.91 2.58 -10.01
N ALA A 426 -27.03 3.21 -8.85
CA ALA A 426 -26.44 2.70 -7.61
C ALA A 426 -27.31 1.64 -6.91
N ASN A 427 -26.68 0.59 -6.38
CA ASN A 427 -27.33 -0.45 -5.58
C ASN A 427 -27.12 -0.19 -4.08
N ALA A 428 -27.89 -0.86 -3.21
CA ALA A 428 -27.73 -0.75 -1.77
C ALA A 428 -27.83 -2.12 -1.06
N SER A 429 -26.95 -2.36 -0.08
CA SER A 429 -26.91 -3.60 0.69
C SER A 429 -26.73 -3.35 2.20
N ALA A 430 -27.18 -4.30 3.01
CA ALA A 430 -27.17 -4.21 4.46
C ALA A 430 -26.09 -5.10 5.08
N LEU A 431 -25.24 -4.50 5.91
CA LEU A 431 -24.30 -5.19 6.79
C LEU A 431 -24.92 -5.32 8.19
N ILE A 432 -25.56 -6.46 8.45
CA ILE A 432 -26.29 -6.68 9.70
C ILE A 432 -25.42 -7.45 10.69
N TYR A 433 -25.26 -6.91 11.91
CA TYR A 433 -24.47 -7.52 12.96
C TYR A 433 -25.22 -7.63 14.29
N ASN A 434 -24.81 -8.57 15.14
CA ASN A 434 -25.40 -8.78 16.46
C ASN A 434 -24.40 -8.51 17.60
N ASP A 435 -24.89 -8.59 18.83
CA ASP A 435 -24.13 -8.31 20.06
C ASP A 435 -23.04 -9.34 20.35
N ARG A 436 -23.12 -10.50 19.70
CA ARG A 436 -22.12 -11.56 19.77
C ARG A 436 -20.98 -11.35 18.78
N GLY A 437 -21.03 -10.29 17.98
CA GLY A 437 -20.02 -9.97 16.97
C GLY A 437 -20.15 -10.81 15.70
N GLU A 438 -21.32 -11.38 15.44
CA GLU A 438 -21.60 -12.16 14.22
C GLU A 438 -22.33 -11.30 13.18
N TYR A 439 -22.24 -11.69 11.91
CA TYR A 439 -22.82 -11.00 10.76
C TYR A 439 -23.81 -11.90 10.03
N LEU A 440 -24.97 -11.36 9.69
CA LEU A 440 -26.03 -12.07 8.99
C LEU A 440 -25.74 -12.04 7.50
N LEU A 441 -25.56 -13.20 6.90
CA LEU A 441 -25.34 -13.36 5.46
C LEU A 441 -26.43 -14.25 4.86
N HIS A 442 -26.76 -14.03 3.59
CA HIS A 442 -27.64 -14.91 2.83
C HIS A 442 -26.83 -15.71 1.80
N LEU A 443 -27.17 -16.99 1.61
CA LEU A 443 -26.63 -17.80 0.54
C LEU A 443 -27.50 -17.60 -0.71
N ARG A 444 -26.91 -17.06 -1.77
CA ARG A 444 -27.62 -16.79 -3.03
C ARG A 444 -28.05 -18.07 -3.72
N ASP A 445 -29.13 -17.99 -4.50
CA ASP A 445 -29.55 -19.09 -5.37
C ASP A 445 -28.43 -19.46 -6.37
N TYR A 446 -28.50 -20.68 -6.91
CA TYR A 446 -27.57 -21.12 -7.93
C TYR A 446 -28.22 -21.10 -9.33
N PHE A 447 -28.35 -19.90 -9.92
CA PHE A 447 -28.79 -19.70 -11.30
C PHE A 447 -27.69 -19.04 -12.17
N PRO A 448 -26.68 -19.80 -12.63
CA PRO A 448 -25.60 -19.26 -13.45
C PRO A 448 -26.08 -18.52 -14.69
N GLY A 449 -25.52 -17.33 -14.92
CA GLY A 449 -25.85 -16.47 -16.06
C GLY A 449 -27.18 -15.72 -15.96
N GLN A 450 -27.94 -15.88 -14.87
CA GLN A 450 -29.19 -15.16 -14.62
C GLN A 450 -29.09 -14.22 -13.41
N ILE A 451 -28.26 -14.59 -12.42
CA ILE A 451 -28.01 -13.77 -11.23
C ILE A 451 -26.52 -13.60 -11.00
N TRP A 452 -26.16 -12.48 -10.38
CA TRP A 452 -24.80 -12.17 -9.97
C TRP A 452 -24.29 -13.18 -8.92
N GLU A 453 -23.08 -13.71 -9.12
CA GLU A 453 -22.36 -14.59 -8.17
C GLU A 453 -23.22 -15.75 -7.58
N PRO A 454 -23.73 -16.66 -8.44
CA PRO A 454 -24.61 -17.74 -8.03
C PRO A 454 -23.96 -18.67 -7.00
N GLY A 455 -24.70 -19.00 -5.93
CA GLY A 455 -24.24 -19.86 -4.84
C GLY A 455 -23.08 -19.29 -4.02
N MET A 456 -22.97 -17.97 -3.93
CA MET A 456 -22.08 -17.29 -2.98
C MET A 456 -22.86 -16.76 -1.78
N TRP A 457 -22.19 -16.68 -0.63
CA TRP A 457 -22.68 -15.92 0.52
C TRP A 457 -22.51 -14.44 0.26
N SER A 458 -23.54 -13.64 0.57
CA SER A 458 -23.52 -12.20 0.33
C SER A 458 -24.32 -11.45 1.40
N LEU A 459 -24.33 -10.12 1.30
CA LEU A 459 -25.21 -9.25 2.06
C LEU A 459 -26.60 -9.22 1.40
N LEU A 460 -27.63 -9.00 2.22
CA LEU A 460 -28.98 -8.71 1.70
C LEU A 460 -29.00 -7.32 1.04
N GLY A 461 -29.72 -7.17 -0.06
CA GLY A 461 -29.82 -5.90 -0.78
C GLY A 461 -29.91 -6.05 -2.29
N GLY A 462 -30.21 -4.93 -2.94
CA GLY A 462 -30.64 -4.92 -4.34
C GLY A 462 -30.45 -3.58 -5.04
N GLY A 463 -30.97 -3.53 -6.26
CA GLY A 463 -30.90 -2.36 -7.13
C GLY A 463 -31.93 -1.30 -6.77
N ARG A 464 -31.62 -0.04 -7.06
CA ARG A 464 -32.56 1.06 -6.85
C ARG A 464 -33.76 0.96 -7.80
N GLU A 465 -34.96 1.04 -7.25
CA GLU A 465 -36.20 1.13 -8.03
C GLU A 465 -36.69 2.58 -8.18
N PRO A 466 -37.51 2.90 -9.21
CA PRO A 466 -37.97 4.28 -9.46
C PRO A 466 -38.70 4.95 -8.29
N GLN A 467 -39.33 4.17 -7.42
CA GLN A 467 -40.01 4.66 -6.21
C GLN A 467 -39.06 4.92 -5.03
N ASP A 468 -37.81 4.46 -5.09
CA ASP A 468 -36.84 4.63 -4.01
C ASP A 468 -36.29 6.07 -4.03
N ALA A 469 -36.71 6.86 -3.05
CA ALA A 469 -36.27 8.26 -2.95
C ALA A 469 -34.79 8.40 -2.55
N THR A 470 -34.19 7.39 -1.91
CA THR A 470 -32.77 7.35 -1.49
C THR A 470 -32.26 5.90 -1.51
N LEU A 471 -30.94 5.69 -1.53
CA LEU A 471 -30.36 4.34 -1.37
C LEU A 471 -30.64 3.71 0.00
N GLU A 472 -30.86 4.54 1.04
CA GLU A 472 -31.34 4.05 2.33
C GLU A 472 -32.77 3.47 2.20
N HIS A 473 -33.65 4.10 1.42
CA HIS A 473 -34.98 3.54 1.13
C HIS A 473 -34.87 2.24 0.34
N THR A 474 -33.94 2.15 -0.62
CA THR A 474 -33.66 0.92 -1.37
C THR A 474 -33.31 -0.22 -0.42
N VAL A 475 -32.27 -0.08 0.42
CA VAL A 475 -31.87 -1.17 1.33
C VAL A 475 -32.96 -1.53 2.35
N ARG A 476 -33.75 -0.56 2.82
CA ARG A 476 -34.88 -0.81 3.73
C ARG A 476 -35.99 -1.61 3.06
N ARG A 477 -36.34 -1.28 1.82
CA ARG A 477 -37.30 -2.03 1.01
C ARG A 477 -36.81 -3.46 0.80
N GLU A 478 -35.57 -3.63 0.34
CA GLU A 478 -34.96 -4.95 0.10
C GLU A 478 -34.96 -5.82 1.37
N LEU A 479 -34.56 -5.27 2.53
CA LEU A 479 -34.61 -6.02 3.79
C LEU A 479 -36.03 -6.45 4.19
N ALA A 480 -37.02 -5.61 3.96
CA ALA A 480 -38.41 -5.90 4.26
C ALA A 480 -39.00 -6.95 3.30
N GLU A 481 -38.66 -6.86 2.02
CA GLU A 481 -39.13 -7.77 0.96
C GLU A 481 -38.42 -9.12 1.04
N GLU A 482 -37.08 -9.13 1.12
CA GLU A 482 -36.25 -10.33 1.06
C GLU A 482 -36.25 -11.14 2.36
N ALA A 483 -36.23 -10.47 3.52
CA ALA A 483 -36.02 -11.11 4.82
C ALA A 483 -37.08 -10.75 5.88
N GLY A 484 -38.03 -9.86 5.57
CA GLY A 484 -39.01 -9.37 6.54
C GLY A 484 -38.41 -8.52 7.66
N LEU A 485 -37.24 -7.92 7.43
CA LEU A 485 -36.51 -7.13 8.42
C LEU A 485 -36.82 -5.63 8.29
N ASP A 486 -37.13 -4.99 9.42
CA ASP A 486 -37.21 -3.54 9.56
C ASP A 486 -36.23 -3.08 10.66
N LEU A 487 -35.10 -2.50 10.24
CA LEU A 487 -34.03 -2.08 11.15
C LEU A 487 -34.05 -0.56 11.32
N ALA A 488 -34.40 -0.08 12.51
CA ALA A 488 -34.51 1.35 12.78
C ALA A 488 -33.17 2.11 12.65
N ASP A 489 -32.04 1.43 12.83
CA ASP A 489 -30.70 1.99 13.03
C ASP A 489 -29.71 1.71 11.88
N LEU A 490 -30.20 1.65 10.64
CA LEU A 490 -29.32 1.58 9.47
C LEU A 490 -28.52 2.87 9.30
N THR A 491 -27.20 2.75 9.28
CA THR A 491 -26.27 3.86 9.10
C THR A 491 -25.36 3.60 7.90
N PRO A 492 -25.09 4.61 7.04
CA PRO A 492 -24.13 4.46 5.96
C PRO A 492 -22.77 4.02 6.50
N PHE A 493 -22.24 2.92 5.96
CA PHE A 493 -20.98 2.34 6.41
C PHE A 493 -19.91 2.36 5.33
N ALA A 494 -20.23 1.84 4.13
CA ALA A 494 -19.28 1.77 3.04
C ALA A 494 -19.92 1.87 1.64
N THR A 495 -19.11 1.80 0.60
CA THR A 495 -19.51 1.60 -0.81
C THR A 495 -18.53 0.59 -1.36
N GLU A 496 -19.06 -0.55 -1.77
CA GLU A 496 -18.36 -1.56 -2.54
C GLU A 496 -18.61 -1.32 -4.03
N TYR A 497 -17.79 -1.94 -4.87
CA TYR A 497 -17.93 -1.86 -6.31
C TYR A 497 -18.04 -3.27 -6.89
N ALA A 498 -19.14 -3.56 -7.59
CA ALA A 498 -19.28 -4.80 -8.35
C ALA A 498 -18.94 -4.51 -9.81
N THR A 499 -18.05 -5.32 -10.40
CA THR A 499 -17.69 -5.20 -11.82
C THR A 499 -18.31 -6.35 -12.57
N ASP A 500 -19.15 -6.07 -13.58
CA ASP A 500 -19.77 -7.10 -14.39
C ASP A 500 -18.77 -7.83 -15.31
N ASP A 501 -19.22 -8.93 -15.92
CA ASP A 501 -18.41 -9.73 -16.87
C ASP A 501 -17.97 -8.93 -18.12
N ALA A 502 -18.59 -7.76 -18.37
CA ALA A 502 -18.25 -6.84 -19.45
C ALA A 502 -17.29 -5.71 -19.00
N GLY A 503 -16.89 -5.69 -17.73
CA GLY A 503 -15.97 -4.72 -17.15
C GLY A 503 -16.62 -3.40 -16.69
N ALA A 504 -17.95 -3.32 -16.66
CA ALA A 504 -18.66 -2.16 -16.13
C ALA A 504 -18.78 -2.25 -14.61
N THR A 505 -18.31 -1.24 -13.91
CA THR A 505 -18.30 -1.20 -12.44
C THR A 505 -19.50 -0.41 -11.91
N VAL A 506 -20.32 -1.04 -11.08
CA VAL A 506 -21.50 -0.47 -10.43
C VAL A 506 -21.23 -0.27 -8.93
N PRO A 507 -21.49 0.93 -8.37
CA PRO A 507 -21.35 1.17 -6.95
C PRO A 507 -22.50 0.54 -6.14
N ILE A 508 -22.17 -0.09 -5.02
CA ILE A 508 -23.10 -0.66 -4.04
C ILE A 508 -22.88 0.04 -2.70
N SER A 509 -23.84 0.85 -2.24
CA SER A 509 -23.78 1.49 -0.92
C SER A 509 -24.16 0.52 0.19
N ILE A 510 -23.29 0.40 1.18
CA ILE A 510 -23.42 -0.50 2.32
C ILE A 510 -23.92 0.28 3.54
N TYR A 511 -25.01 -0.18 4.12
CA TYR A 511 -25.58 0.34 5.37
C TYR A 511 -25.41 -0.68 6.48
N ALA A 512 -24.78 -0.29 7.59
CA ALA A 512 -24.64 -1.14 8.77
C ALA A 512 -25.83 -0.95 9.72
N GLY A 513 -26.38 -2.06 10.22
CA GLY A 513 -27.48 -2.05 11.18
C GLY A 513 -27.34 -3.17 12.20
N ARG A 514 -27.86 -2.95 13.41
CA ARG A 514 -27.74 -3.92 14.51
C ARG A 514 -29.03 -4.71 14.67
N TRP A 515 -28.92 -6.03 14.75
CA TRP A 515 -30.07 -6.90 14.96
C TRP A 515 -29.68 -8.17 15.71
N ASN A 516 -30.48 -8.58 16.71
CA ASN A 516 -30.15 -9.67 17.63
C ASN A 516 -31.11 -10.87 17.55
N GLY A 517 -31.92 -10.97 16.49
CA GLY A 517 -32.86 -12.07 16.33
C GLY A 517 -32.23 -13.35 15.76
N ASP A 518 -33.04 -14.40 15.66
CA ASP A 518 -32.62 -15.68 15.10
C ASP A 518 -32.81 -15.68 13.58
N ALA A 519 -31.73 -15.93 12.83
CA ALA A 519 -31.76 -15.98 11.38
C ALA A 519 -32.78 -17.02 10.84
N ARG A 520 -33.07 -18.07 11.62
CA ARG A 520 -34.00 -19.16 11.24
C ARG A 520 -35.47 -18.73 11.28
N ASP A 521 -35.77 -17.66 12.00
CA ASP A 521 -37.13 -17.12 12.11
C ASP A 521 -37.46 -16.16 10.95
N LEU A 522 -36.45 -15.74 10.18
CA LEU A 522 -36.61 -14.88 9.02
C LEU A 522 -37.08 -15.68 7.81
N ARG A 523 -38.06 -15.14 7.11
CA ARG A 523 -38.54 -15.72 5.86
C ARG A 523 -37.74 -15.12 4.71
N LEU A 524 -36.81 -15.90 4.17
CA LEU A 524 -36.06 -15.53 2.96
C LEU A 524 -36.93 -15.76 1.71
N THR A 525 -37.17 -14.72 0.92
CA THR A 525 -37.93 -14.83 -0.35
C THR A 525 -37.05 -15.01 -1.57
N GLU A 526 -35.80 -14.57 -1.52
CA GLU A 526 -34.78 -14.71 -2.57
C GLU A 526 -33.46 -15.25 -1.96
N GLY A 527 -32.94 -16.35 -2.51
CA GLY A 527 -31.81 -17.10 -1.94
C GLY A 527 -32.21 -18.36 -1.16
N VAL A 528 -31.19 -19.09 -0.70
CA VAL A 528 -31.30 -20.43 -0.13
C VAL A 528 -31.48 -20.43 1.39
N MET A 529 -30.68 -19.64 2.12
CA MET A 529 -30.75 -19.57 3.58
C MET A 529 -30.06 -18.32 4.15
N LEU A 530 -30.42 -17.96 5.38
CA LEU A 530 -29.77 -16.93 6.20
C LEU A 530 -29.01 -17.59 7.36
N ALA A 531 -27.81 -17.11 7.65
CA ALA A 531 -27.03 -17.58 8.80
C ALA A 531 -26.10 -16.51 9.37
N TRP A 532 -25.78 -16.66 10.67
CA TRP A 532 -24.87 -15.81 11.41
C TRP A 532 -23.44 -16.35 11.33
N PHE A 533 -22.47 -15.49 11.02
CA PHE A 533 -21.06 -15.85 10.96
C PHE A 533 -20.18 -14.87 11.72
N PRO A 534 -19.27 -15.33 12.59
CA PRO A 534 -18.23 -14.46 13.12
C PRO A 534 -17.23 -14.08 12.00
N PRO A 535 -16.61 -12.89 12.03
CA PRO A 535 -15.64 -12.44 11.03
C PRO A 535 -14.51 -13.45 10.77
N ASP A 536 -14.08 -14.13 11.83
CA ASP A 536 -13.01 -15.12 11.75
C ASP A 536 -13.40 -16.36 10.94
N ASP A 537 -14.69 -16.70 10.82
CA ASP A 537 -15.15 -17.87 10.06
C ASP A 537 -15.41 -17.57 8.57
N LEU A 538 -15.36 -16.31 8.13
CA LEU A 538 -15.69 -15.94 6.75
C LEU A 538 -14.77 -16.57 5.70
N HIS A 539 -13.52 -16.87 6.05
CA HIS A 539 -12.56 -17.55 5.16
C HIS A 539 -13.01 -18.98 4.78
N ARG A 540 -14.03 -19.52 5.46
CA ARG A 540 -14.58 -20.85 5.23
C ARG A 540 -15.79 -20.82 4.30
N LEU A 541 -16.28 -19.63 3.95
CA LEU A 541 -17.45 -19.43 3.10
C LEU A 541 -17.01 -19.16 1.66
N ARG A 542 -17.85 -19.54 0.71
CA ARG A 542 -17.74 -19.06 -0.67
C ARG A 542 -18.35 -17.66 -0.72
N ILE A 543 -17.54 -16.64 -0.42
CA ILE A 543 -17.91 -15.23 -0.30
C ILE A 543 -16.91 -14.38 -1.08
N ALA A 544 -17.34 -13.25 -1.63
CA ALA A 544 -16.43 -12.33 -2.29
C ALA A 544 -15.41 -11.76 -1.31
N ASP A 545 -14.14 -11.66 -1.72
CA ASP A 545 -13.05 -11.12 -0.89
C ASP A 545 -13.38 -9.70 -0.40
N THR A 546 -13.99 -8.87 -1.25
CA THR A 546 -14.48 -7.53 -0.92
C THR A 546 -15.49 -7.53 0.22
N THR A 547 -16.42 -8.50 0.24
CA THR A 547 -17.43 -8.63 1.29
C THR A 547 -16.82 -9.19 2.59
N SER A 548 -15.88 -10.12 2.49
CA SER A 548 -15.12 -10.63 3.65
C SER A 548 -14.31 -9.51 4.33
N ASP A 549 -13.61 -8.70 3.52
CA ASP A 549 -12.84 -7.55 3.99
C ASP A 549 -13.73 -6.46 4.59
N LEU A 550 -14.89 -6.21 4.00
CA LEU A 550 -15.90 -5.29 4.51
C LEU A 550 -16.38 -5.68 5.92
N VAL A 551 -16.69 -6.97 6.15
CA VAL A 551 -17.10 -7.46 7.48
C VAL A 551 -15.97 -7.31 8.49
N ARG A 552 -14.73 -7.67 8.12
CA ARG A 552 -13.55 -7.55 9.00
C ARG A 552 -13.27 -6.09 9.38
N ARG A 553 -13.39 -5.16 8.42
CA ARG A 553 -13.25 -3.71 8.66
C ARG A 553 -14.32 -3.20 9.62
N HIS A 554 -15.58 -3.61 9.46
CA HIS A 554 -16.65 -3.21 10.37
C HIS A 554 -16.41 -3.76 11.78
N ALA A 555 -16.05 -5.04 11.90
CA ALA A 555 -15.80 -5.68 13.19
C ALA A 555 -14.66 -5.02 13.97
N ALA A 556 -13.59 -4.59 13.28
CA ALA A 556 -12.47 -3.87 13.89
C ALA A 556 -12.82 -2.45 14.36
N GLY A 557 -13.91 -1.86 13.86
CA GLY A 557 -14.36 -0.51 14.20
C GLY A 557 -15.37 -0.42 15.34
N LEU A 558 -15.94 -1.54 15.79
CA LEU A 558 -16.88 -1.55 16.91
C LEU A 558 -16.11 -1.36 18.24
N PRO A 559 -16.59 -0.50 19.16
CA PRO A 559 -16.03 -0.41 20.51
C PRO A 559 -16.02 -1.81 21.10
N ALA A 560 -14.91 -2.22 21.73
CA ALA A 560 -14.85 -3.50 22.44
C ALA A 560 -16.05 -3.56 23.40
N ALA A 561 -17.07 -4.32 23.01
CA ALA A 561 -18.24 -4.55 23.86
C ALA A 561 -17.68 -5.06 25.17
N GLN A 562 -18.03 -4.37 26.27
CA GLN A 562 -17.54 -4.63 27.63
C GLN A 562 -17.26 -6.11 27.79
N SER A 563 -15.99 -6.45 27.70
CA SER A 563 -15.49 -7.76 28.09
C SER A 563 -15.72 -7.80 29.59
N GLY A 564 -16.90 -8.30 29.98
CA GLY A 564 -17.17 -8.73 31.34
C GLY A 564 -16.05 -9.70 31.68
N HIS A 565 -15.08 -9.19 32.42
CA HIS A 565 -13.83 -9.80 32.85
C HIS A 565 -13.29 -10.90 31.92
N ALA A 566 -12.20 -10.58 31.23
CA ALA A 566 -11.12 -11.54 31.06
C ALA A 566 -10.64 -11.98 32.46
N GLY A 567 -11.38 -12.92 33.07
CA GLY A 567 -10.77 -13.90 33.95
C GLY A 567 -9.71 -14.61 33.12
N GLU A 568 -8.58 -14.89 33.77
CA GLU A 568 -7.50 -15.78 33.34
C GLU A 568 -7.92 -16.71 32.21
N GLU A 569 -7.10 -16.85 31.16
CA GLU A 569 -7.29 -17.82 30.07
C GLU A 569 -7.68 -19.22 30.60
N GLU A 570 -8.96 -19.44 30.88
CA GLU A 570 -9.55 -20.75 30.71
C GLU A 570 -9.58 -20.90 29.20
N ARG A 571 -8.54 -21.58 28.67
CA ARG A 571 -8.63 -22.39 27.46
C ARG A 571 -10.10 -22.69 27.25
N ARG A 572 -10.74 -22.08 26.25
CA ARG A 572 -12.16 -22.33 25.93
C ARG A 572 -12.28 -23.85 25.97
N ALA A 573 -12.85 -24.37 27.06
CA ALA A 573 -12.73 -25.78 27.32
C ALA A 573 -13.50 -26.39 26.16
N SER A 574 -12.81 -27.18 25.34
CA SER A 574 -13.43 -28.00 24.32
C SER A 574 -14.74 -28.52 24.91
N PRO A 575 -15.92 -28.28 24.27
CA PRO A 575 -17.22 -28.57 24.88
C PRO A 575 -17.20 -29.88 25.64
N ARG A 576 -17.80 -29.99 26.84
CA ARG A 576 -17.67 -31.20 27.67
C ARG A 576 -17.88 -32.47 26.83
N GLY A 577 -16.82 -33.28 26.71
CA GLY A 577 -16.79 -34.49 25.88
C GLY A 577 -16.03 -34.35 24.53
N THR A 578 -15.57 -33.17 24.14
CA THR A 578 -14.75 -32.96 22.95
C THR A 578 -13.33 -33.44 23.19
N VAL A 579 -12.85 -34.30 22.30
CA VAL A 579 -11.53 -34.91 22.37
C VAL A 579 -10.65 -34.38 21.22
N LEU A 580 -9.44 -33.93 21.55
CA LEU A 580 -8.45 -33.51 20.57
C LEU A 580 -7.99 -34.73 19.76
N ASN A 581 -8.05 -34.62 18.43
CA ASN A 581 -7.58 -35.62 17.50
C ASN A 581 -6.14 -35.33 17.08
N VAL A 582 -5.32 -36.38 16.95
CA VAL A 582 -3.98 -36.27 16.34
C VAL A 582 -4.10 -36.41 14.83
N ILE A 583 -3.51 -35.49 14.08
CA ILE A 583 -3.46 -35.55 12.62
C ILE A 583 -2.21 -36.32 12.17
N GLY A 584 -2.40 -37.40 11.41
CA GLY A 584 -1.34 -38.11 10.69
C GLY A 584 -1.48 -37.86 9.20
N VAL A 585 -0.36 -37.74 8.50
CA VAL A 585 -0.32 -37.50 7.06
C VAL A 585 0.37 -38.67 6.38
N HIS A 586 -0.28 -39.24 5.36
CA HIS A 586 0.14 -40.49 4.71
C HIS A 586 0.22 -40.30 3.19
N LEU A 587 1.30 -40.81 2.59
CA LEU A 587 1.46 -40.85 1.14
C LEU A 587 0.94 -42.17 0.59
N TYR A 588 -0.08 -42.09 -0.26
CA TYR A 588 -0.53 -43.16 -1.12
C TYR A 588 0.14 -43.01 -2.50
N LEU A 589 1.32 -43.61 -2.65
CA LEU A 589 2.08 -43.56 -3.89
C LEU A 589 1.75 -44.79 -4.75
N GLU A 590 1.04 -44.57 -5.86
CA GLU A 590 0.60 -45.62 -6.78
C GLU A 590 1.35 -45.50 -8.11
N ARG A 591 1.95 -46.61 -8.57
CA ARG A 591 2.58 -46.68 -9.89
C ARG A 591 1.52 -46.91 -10.98
N PRO A 592 1.84 -46.60 -12.26
CA PRO A 592 0.91 -46.85 -13.37
C PRO A 592 0.44 -48.31 -13.53
N ASP A 593 1.17 -49.27 -12.96
CA ASP A 593 0.80 -50.69 -12.92
C ASP A 593 -0.19 -51.04 -11.78
N GLY A 594 -0.62 -50.04 -11.00
CA GLY A 594 -1.57 -50.18 -9.89
C GLY A 594 -0.93 -50.61 -8.57
N THR A 595 0.39 -50.79 -8.51
CA THR A 595 1.08 -51.17 -7.27
C THR A 595 1.31 -49.97 -6.35
N VAL A 596 1.20 -50.16 -5.04
CA VAL A 596 1.27 -49.11 -4.02
C VAL A 596 2.52 -49.24 -3.16
N LEU A 597 3.19 -48.13 -2.87
CA LEU A 597 4.39 -48.13 -2.04
C LEU A 597 4.04 -48.32 -0.56
N LEU A 598 4.71 -49.28 0.08
CA LEU A 598 4.71 -49.45 1.53
C LEU A 598 6.15 -49.54 2.06
N GLY A 599 6.34 -49.06 3.29
CA GLY A 599 7.58 -49.16 4.06
C GLY A 599 7.45 -50.17 5.19
N LEU A 600 8.43 -51.05 5.34
CA LEU A 600 8.55 -51.94 6.49
C LEU A 600 9.17 -51.17 7.64
N ARG A 601 8.40 -50.98 8.71
CA ARG A 601 8.86 -50.23 9.88
C ARG A 601 9.97 -50.98 10.62
N HIS A 602 10.97 -50.25 11.09
CA HIS A 602 12.12 -50.85 11.79
C HIS A 602 11.66 -51.61 13.06
N PRO A 603 12.27 -52.76 13.43
CA PRO A 603 11.86 -53.54 14.61
C PRO A 603 11.88 -52.79 15.94
N SER A 604 12.66 -51.72 16.04
CA SER A 604 12.70 -50.85 17.24
C SER A 604 11.65 -49.74 17.23
N SER A 605 10.76 -49.68 16.23
CA SER A 605 9.73 -48.65 16.14
C SER A 605 8.77 -48.73 17.33
N VAL A 606 8.51 -47.58 17.95
CA VAL A 606 7.58 -47.47 19.09
C VAL A 606 6.14 -47.82 18.68
N PHE A 607 5.78 -47.53 17.42
CA PHE A 607 4.49 -47.88 16.83
C PHE A 607 4.68 -48.90 15.70
N ALA A 608 3.89 -49.99 15.75
CA ALA A 608 3.85 -51.06 14.75
C ALA A 608 5.24 -51.54 14.27
N PRO A 609 6.10 -52.06 15.18
CA PRO A 609 7.41 -52.58 14.81
C PRO A 609 7.29 -53.76 13.85
N SER A 610 8.20 -53.85 12.88
CA SER A 610 8.24 -54.94 11.89
C SER A 610 6.93 -55.13 11.13
N THR A 611 6.21 -54.03 10.87
CA THR A 611 4.91 -54.04 10.17
C THR A 611 5.00 -53.11 8.96
N TRP A 612 4.39 -53.48 7.83
CA TRP A 612 4.27 -52.63 6.65
C TRP A 612 3.32 -51.46 6.91
N HIS A 613 3.66 -50.29 6.38
CA HIS A 613 2.87 -49.07 6.53
C HIS A 613 3.01 -48.16 5.31
N ALA A 614 2.08 -47.24 5.12
CA ALA A 614 2.28 -46.14 4.17
C ALA A 614 3.41 -45.23 4.69
N LEU A 615 4.08 -44.52 3.77
CA LEU A 615 4.99 -43.44 4.18
C LEU A 615 4.17 -42.40 4.92
N ALA A 616 4.56 -42.10 6.16
CA ALA A 616 3.69 -41.39 7.08
C ALA A 616 4.48 -40.49 8.03
N GLY A 617 4.04 -39.23 8.13
CA GLY A 617 4.65 -38.24 9.00
C GLY A 617 3.70 -37.70 10.07
N HIS A 618 4.29 -37.13 11.11
CA HIS A 618 3.54 -36.35 12.10
C HIS A 618 3.47 -34.90 11.65
N CYS A 619 2.26 -34.37 11.49
CA CYS A 619 2.09 -32.97 11.12
C CYS A 619 2.48 -32.08 12.31
N GLU A 620 3.57 -31.32 12.16
CA GLU A 620 4.01 -30.33 13.15
C GLU A 620 3.25 -29.00 12.96
N GLN A 621 3.84 -27.85 13.29
CA GLN A 621 3.22 -26.54 13.05
C GLN A 621 3.31 -26.12 11.58
N GLU A 622 2.73 -26.94 10.71
CA GLU A 622 2.71 -26.79 9.26
C GLU A 622 1.39 -27.33 8.68
N ASN A 623 1.09 -27.06 7.40
CA ASN A 623 -0.11 -27.63 6.76
C ASN A 623 0.15 -29.07 6.28
N ALA A 624 -0.90 -29.89 6.22
CA ALA A 624 -0.79 -31.32 5.89
C ALA A 624 -0.07 -31.62 4.57
N ILE A 625 -0.23 -30.79 3.53
CA ILE A 625 0.46 -30.99 2.24
C ILE A 625 1.95 -30.65 2.36
N ALA A 626 2.31 -29.62 3.12
CA ALA A 626 3.72 -29.30 3.39
C ALA A 626 4.41 -30.43 4.17
N CYS A 627 3.74 -30.96 5.21
CA CYS A 627 4.19 -32.13 5.95
C CYS A 627 4.42 -33.33 5.02
N LEU A 628 3.44 -33.68 4.16
CA LEU A 628 3.56 -34.78 3.21
C LEU A 628 4.80 -34.66 2.30
N ILE A 629 5.02 -33.48 1.73
CA ILE A 629 6.13 -33.22 0.80
C ILE A 629 7.48 -33.30 1.52
N ARG A 630 7.56 -32.75 2.74
CA ARG A 630 8.76 -32.82 3.58
C ARG A 630 9.11 -34.28 3.90
N GLU A 631 8.14 -35.04 4.41
CA GLU A 631 8.33 -36.44 4.84
C GLU A 631 8.65 -37.36 3.66
N ALA A 632 7.99 -37.17 2.51
CA ALA A 632 8.29 -37.93 1.29
C ALA A 632 9.75 -37.73 0.81
N ARG A 633 10.29 -36.52 0.99
CA ARG A 633 11.67 -36.18 0.65
C ARG A 633 12.67 -36.69 1.68
N GLU A 634 12.35 -36.56 2.96
CA GLU A 634 13.21 -36.94 4.08
C GLU A 634 13.33 -38.47 4.19
N GLU A 635 12.22 -39.20 4.19
CA GLU A 635 12.22 -40.65 4.42
C GLU A 635 12.54 -41.47 3.16
N ALA A 636 12.06 -41.01 1.99
CA ALA A 636 12.11 -41.77 0.74
C ALA A 636 12.87 -41.09 -0.40
N GLY A 637 13.33 -39.85 -0.23
CA GLY A 637 14.05 -39.10 -1.28
C GLY A 637 13.16 -38.65 -2.45
N LEU A 638 11.85 -38.80 -2.33
CA LEU A 638 10.88 -38.48 -3.38
C LEU A 638 10.66 -36.97 -3.45
N ARG A 639 10.54 -36.43 -4.66
CA ARG A 639 10.18 -35.04 -4.90
C ARG A 639 8.79 -34.98 -5.52
N ILE A 640 7.88 -34.31 -4.83
CA ILE A 640 6.47 -34.17 -5.21
C ILE A 640 6.14 -32.67 -5.19
N GLU A 641 5.59 -32.17 -6.29
CA GLU A 641 5.14 -30.78 -6.38
C GLU A 641 3.75 -30.63 -5.77
N ARG A 642 3.47 -29.48 -5.13
CA ARG A 642 2.21 -29.25 -4.39
C ARG A 642 0.95 -29.47 -5.23
N GLN A 643 0.99 -29.09 -6.51
CA GLN A 643 -0.12 -29.20 -7.45
C GLN A 643 -0.45 -30.66 -7.86
N ASP A 644 0.46 -31.58 -7.60
CA ASP A 644 0.33 -33.00 -7.94
C ASP A 644 -0.20 -33.83 -6.75
N VAL A 645 -0.47 -33.19 -5.61
CA VAL A 645 -0.99 -33.84 -4.40
C VAL A 645 -2.51 -33.71 -4.32
N GLU A 646 -3.18 -34.84 -4.08
CA GLU A 646 -4.65 -34.92 -3.98
C GLU A 646 -5.06 -35.74 -2.75
N LEU A 647 -5.97 -35.23 -1.92
CA LEU A 647 -6.50 -36.01 -0.79
C LEU A 647 -7.44 -37.09 -1.35
N VAL A 648 -7.12 -38.35 -1.07
CA VAL A 648 -7.88 -39.50 -1.61
C VAL A 648 -8.62 -40.28 -0.55
N HIS A 649 -8.25 -40.16 0.72
CA HIS A 649 -8.97 -40.83 1.81
C HIS A 649 -8.66 -40.23 3.18
N VAL A 650 -9.61 -40.38 4.11
CA VAL A 650 -9.45 -40.03 5.52
C VAL A 650 -9.84 -41.23 6.38
N VAL A 651 -8.97 -41.65 7.30
CA VAL A 651 -9.31 -42.68 8.30
C VAL A 651 -9.35 -42.08 9.69
N HIS A 652 -10.54 -42.10 10.30
CA HIS A 652 -10.74 -41.68 11.69
C HIS A 652 -10.72 -42.90 12.60
N HIS A 653 -9.66 -43.06 13.39
CA HIS A 653 -9.42 -44.30 14.13
C HIS A 653 -8.97 -44.10 15.57
N ILE A 654 -9.23 -45.12 16.38
CA ILE A 654 -8.69 -45.30 17.72
C ILE A 654 -7.88 -46.60 17.71
N ASP A 655 -6.55 -46.53 17.93
CA ASP A 655 -5.66 -47.70 17.85
C ASP A 655 -5.96 -48.76 18.92
N ARG A 656 -6.18 -48.34 20.17
CA ARG A 656 -6.62 -49.18 21.28
C ARG A 656 -7.70 -48.47 22.07
N ALA A 657 -8.66 -49.21 22.63
CA ALA A 657 -9.74 -48.63 23.43
C ALA A 657 -9.17 -47.73 24.55
N GLY A 658 -9.53 -46.44 24.52
CA GLY A 658 -9.03 -45.42 25.45
C GLY A 658 -7.85 -44.58 24.93
N ASP A 659 -7.25 -44.93 23.79
CA ASP A 659 -6.26 -44.09 23.13
C ASP A 659 -6.91 -42.81 22.57
N ARG A 660 -6.06 -41.79 22.39
CA ARG A 660 -6.50 -40.54 21.76
C ARG A 660 -6.86 -40.80 20.30
N PRO A 661 -8.03 -40.33 19.82
CA PRO A 661 -8.46 -40.56 18.44
C PRO A 661 -7.52 -39.83 17.47
N ARG A 662 -7.38 -40.42 16.28
CA ARG A 662 -6.46 -40.01 15.22
C ARG A 662 -7.22 -39.85 13.91
N MET A 663 -6.85 -38.83 13.14
CA MET A 663 -7.30 -38.64 11.78
C MET A 663 -6.10 -38.81 10.84
N GLY A 664 -6.07 -39.91 10.10
CA GLY A 664 -5.06 -40.18 9.07
C GLY A 664 -5.51 -39.64 7.72
N LEU A 665 -4.80 -38.65 7.18
CA LEU A 665 -5.05 -38.04 5.87
C LEU A 665 -4.18 -38.71 4.83
N PHE A 666 -4.78 -39.44 3.88
CA PHE A 666 -4.07 -40.12 2.81
C PHE A 666 -4.11 -39.30 1.52
N PHE A 667 -2.94 -38.91 1.05
CA PHE A 667 -2.76 -38.14 -0.17
C PHE A 667 -2.13 -38.97 -1.28
N ARG A 668 -2.69 -38.88 -2.49
CA ARG A 668 -2.10 -39.44 -3.70
C ARG A 668 -1.21 -38.39 -4.37
N ALA A 669 -0.04 -38.82 -4.82
CA ALA A 669 0.79 -38.03 -5.73
C ALA A 669 0.53 -38.48 -7.18
N ARG A 670 0.04 -37.56 -8.03
CA ARG A 670 -0.22 -37.79 -9.46
C ARG A 670 1.06 -37.85 -10.28
N SER A 671 2.09 -37.14 -9.83
CA SER A 671 3.42 -37.11 -10.42
C SER A 671 4.46 -36.96 -9.32
N TRP A 672 5.63 -37.56 -9.50
CA TRP A 672 6.79 -37.42 -8.63
C TRP A 672 8.07 -37.71 -9.39
N SER A 673 9.20 -37.33 -8.81
CA SER A 673 10.54 -37.70 -9.31
C SER A 673 11.40 -38.30 -8.19
N GLY A 674 12.34 -39.16 -8.59
CA GLY A 674 13.15 -39.98 -7.68
C GLY A 674 12.57 -41.39 -7.50
N GLU A 675 13.44 -42.34 -7.20
CA GLU A 675 13.04 -43.69 -6.77
C GLU A 675 13.04 -43.75 -5.24
N PRO A 676 12.14 -44.52 -4.60
CA PRO A 676 12.13 -44.66 -3.15
C PRO A 676 13.47 -45.18 -2.62
N GLU A 677 14.18 -44.33 -1.89
CA GLU A 677 15.46 -44.61 -1.25
C GLU A 677 15.26 -44.74 0.26
N LEU A 678 16.06 -45.58 0.90
CA LEU A 678 15.98 -45.78 2.34
C LEU A 678 16.88 -44.77 3.05
N ARG A 679 16.32 -43.59 3.38
CA ARG A 679 17.09 -42.46 3.93
C ARG A 679 17.14 -42.41 5.45
N GLU A 680 16.15 -43.00 6.10
CA GLU A 680 16.06 -43.11 7.57
C GLU A 680 16.01 -44.58 8.02
N PRO A 681 17.16 -45.29 7.98
CA PRO A 681 17.25 -46.73 8.26
C PRO A 681 16.88 -47.12 9.69
N ASP A 682 16.91 -46.16 10.61
CA ASP A 682 16.48 -46.30 11.99
C ASP A 682 14.95 -46.32 12.15
N LYS A 683 14.19 -45.83 11.15
CA LYS A 683 12.72 -45.81 11.15
C LYS A 683 12.09 -46.79 10.17
N CYS A 684 12.70 -47.00 9.00
CA CYS A 684 12.20 -47.89 7.95
C CYS A 684 13.33 -48.79 7.43
N THR A 685 13.10 -50.10 7.35
CA THR A 685 14.10 -51.09 6.90
C THR A 685 13.96 -51.51 5.46
N GLN A 686 12.83 -51.21 4.80
CA GLN A 686 12.61 -51.57 3.41
C GLN A 686 11.45 -50.79 2.79
N TRP A 687 11.62 -50.29 1.56
CA TRP A 687 10.52 -49.84 0.71
C TRP A 687 10.15 -50.90 -0.33
N LYS A 688 8.87 -51.16 -0.55
CA LYS A 688 8.39 -52.12 -1.56
C LYS A 688 7.03 -51.71 -2.12
N PHE A 689 6.86 -51.88 -3.43
CA PHE A 689 5.56 -51.76 -4.08
C PHE A 689 4.79 -53.08 -3.97
N TRP A 690 3.54 -53.00 -3.53
CA TRP A 690 2.64 -54.12 -3.33
C TRP A 690 1.43 -54.01 -4.25
N ASP A 691 0.96 -55.13 -4.77
CA ASP A 691 -0.37 -55.19 -5.40
C ASP A 691 -1.42 -54.98 -4.30
N PRO A 692 -2.28 -53.96 -4.40
CA PRO A 692 -3.29 -53.72 -3.38
C PRO A 692 -4.43 -54.76 -3.38
N ALA A 693 -4.42 -55.77 -4.25
CA ALA A 693 -5.24 -57.00 -4.12
C ALA A 693 -4.52 -58.13 -3.36
N ALA A 694 -3.21 -58.02 -3.12
CA ALA A 694 -2.36 -59.01 -2.46
C ALA A 694 -1.41 -58.35 -1.43
N LEU A 695 -2.00 -57.54 -0.53
CA LEU A 695 -1.28 -56.85 0.54
C LEU A 695 -0.72 -57.84 1.58
N PRO A 696 0.44 -57.54 2.21
CA PRO A 696 1.04 -58.42 3.21
C PRO A 696 0.14 -58.56 4.45
N ASP A 697 0.17 -59.70 5.14
CA ASP A 697 -0.64 -59.92 6.34
C ASP A 697 -0.26 -58.95 7.48
N ASP A 698 1.05 -58.71 7.63
CA ASP A 698 1.69 -57.79 8.57
C ASP A 698 1.64 -56.33 8.09
N LEU A 699 0.43 -55.79 7.88
CA LEU A 699 0.17 -54.39 7.49
C LEU A 699 -0.57 -53.65 8.62
N VAL A 700 -0.20 -52.39 8.85
CA VAL A 700 -0.89 -51.51 9.81
C VAL A 700 -2.40 -51.48 9.47
N PRO A 701 -3.29 -51.84 10.43
CA PRO A 701 -4.70 -52.09 10.12
C PRO A 701 -5.42 -50.92 9.44
N TYR A 702 -5.21 -49.69 9.92
CA TYR A 702 -5.87 -48.52 9.32
C TYR A 702 -5.32 -48.18 7.93
N THR A 703 -4.08 -48.56 7.60
CA THR A 703 -3.53 -48.43 6.24
C THR A 703 -4.20 -49.39 5.28
N ARG A 704 -4.48 -50.62 5.72
CA ARG A 704 -5.25 -51.57 4.91
C ARG A 704 -6.63 -51.00 4.58
N ILE A 705 -7.33 -50.50 5.60
CA ILE A 705 -8.64 -49.86 5.45
C ILE A 705 -8.57 -48.67 4.48
N ALA A 706 -7.54 -47.83 4.59
CA ALA A 706 -7.36 -46.71 3.68
C ALA A 706 -7.17 -47.16 2.23
N ILE A 707 -6.32 -48.17 1.97
CA ILE A 707 -6.07 -48.67 0.62
C ILE A 707 -7.34 -49.29 0.02
N GLU A 708 -8.10 -50.07 0.80
CA GLU A 708 -9.37 -50.63 0.36
C GLU A 708 -10.42 -49.54 0.08
N GLY A 709 -10.49 -48.53 0.95
CA GLY A 709 -11.36 -47.36 0.77
C GLY A 709 -11.04 -46.58 -0.51
N ILE A 710 -9.74 -46.30 -0.75
CA ILE A 710 -9.26 -45.62 -1.97
C ILE A 710 -9.64 -46.42 -3.22
N LYS A 711 -9.46 -47.74 -3.21
CA LYS A 711 -9.83 -48.59 -4.36
C LYS A 711 -11.32 -48.59 -4.65
N ASN A 712 -12.14 -48.49 -3.61
CA ASN A 712 -13.60 -48.45 -3.72
C ASN A 712 -14.14 -47.04 -3.97
N GLY A 713 -13.28 -46.02 -4.09
CA GLY A 713 -13.67 -44.62 -4.27
C GLY A 713 -14.33 -43.99 -3.03
N ALA A 714 -14.19 -44.62 -1.86
CA ALA A 714 -14.66 -44.06 -0.60
C ALA A 714 -13.67 -42.99 -0.13
N LEU A 715 -14.17 -41.85 0.36
CA LEU A 715 -13.33 -40.76 0.88
C LEU A 715 -13.08 -40.87 2.39
N TYR A 716 -13.84 -41.69 3.11
CA TYR A 716 -13.80 -41.78 4.56
C TYR A 716 -14.02 -43.20 5.05
N SER A 717 -13.25 -43.58 6.08
CA SER A 717 -13.46 -44.80 6.87
C SER A 717 -13.25 -44.52 8.36
N GLU A 718 -13.86 -45.34 9.21
CA GLU A 718 -13.64 -45.30 10.65
C GLU A 718 -13.42 -46.69 11.24
N THR A 719 -12.58 -46.79 12.26
CA THR A 719 -12.26 -48.07 12.91
C THR A 719 -11.82 -47.89 14.36
N GLY A 720 -12.04 -48.90 15.20
CA GLY A 720 -11.70 -48.86 16.63
C GLY A 720 -12.65 -48.04 17.51
N TRP A 721 -13.72 -47.49 16.94
CA TRP A 721 -14.80 -46.84 17.68
C TRP A 721 -15.72 -47.88 18.34
N PRO A 722 -16.21 -47.64 19.57
CA PRO A 722 -17.22 -48.50 20.18
C PRO A 722 -18.52 -48.45 19.35
N ALA A 723 -19.13 -49.62 19.15
CA ALA A 723 -20.35 -49.79 18.37
C ALA A 723 -21.59 -49.14 19.02
#